data_AF-A0A1J4K0J8-F1
#
_entry.id   AF-A0A1J4K0J8-F1
#
_cell.length_a   1.000
_cell.length_b   1.000
_cell.length_c   1.000
_cell.angle_alpha   90.00
_cell.angle_beta   90.00
_cell.angle_gamma   90.00
#
_symmetry.space_group_name_H-M   'P 1'
#
loop_
_entity.id
_entity.type
_entity.pdbx_description
1 polymer ?
#
loop_
_entity_poly.entity_id
_entity_poly.type
_entity_poly.pdbx_seq_one_letter_code
_entity_poly.pdbx_strand_id
1 'polypeptide(L)'
;MAEEFRVSPEFQCFAMSMKDFKLGKRIGAGGNGEVRLATHIATKKVCVLKKQAITETDLEKLLQFKREVELLATFKHPAIVPFIGFCSASAPNYFIYLKMMEKGNVTSAAQLIAKKPDPKWHKGKELIIAYGIASAMEFLHRNNVVHRDLKGENILLDENYYPFVTDFGSAKCLDSLKNAGNPKVTCRLLTPYISAPELLKNVDEIGAAMQTKEIDIFAYSMILYIILMKSIPFGVKATVFMIQMKILEGNYPEIAEFVPQHWRELIEECRDMVPSKRPQFSSIVKRLKSEAFTSELTPEQLTEFQEYVALIDSEMGYAAPEPAASEPAESIATPNVTPAADKGEKIVEYVTSKVSTSPSASPTKSLTSTLHPDAMTMPKPSTAAAAAAASAEVGVPLIEKLKIEADKGKLAAILQYAEALFTGSCCEVDLLTARTYYNKIAILNANSGVSLAEIAESEFKIGECFRLSGEFQSASNFYKRSTQHGNAEAAFELAELLFEGKIPCRSGIERNTYYKRAADFGLEKAINKYAQIMYWYGDDGQPNKRIAIEYFKKGSDLGDPEMMYLWSCRCEYGRDVPQNIPEAMKLLQNSAELNYAPAQYNLAIHLYNGIHMKKDVDLSIEYFRRAATQDHPKALLFYSILTRESDPEQSNEFFEKSRNLNDFDAWALNGDFCLSNGDPNTAIESYFYALTNDPYMQNPRSMYAMTRLGNYFESTSNETVAQEFYELGAHNCHALDEQGFLTPLEFTFYHCSTCGEDVCESCSKVCHSGHNLKALGILRGHSCSCGRKGLQGHCSSEYLGTSCCQQHLYQCNTCCFNDSEKYICSTCKNTCHSGHEVVDCGLVKGFCSCGVKNLPHNFKCKVLDYNHNSQPHQCSCLTYGSDQQRQRWFKCATCSLYGCTSSGVCESCVNHCHSQGHIVYDVGVQSGVCGCINNGTCILTQ
;
A
#
# COMPACT_ATOMS: atom_id res chain seq x y z
N MET A 1 38.85 -22.74 -8.05
CA MET A 1 37.40 -22.69 -7.81
C MET A 1 36.86 -24.10 -7.81
N ALA A 2 35.86 -24.39 -7.00
CA ALA A 2 35.17 -25.68 -7.05
C ALA A 2 34.44 -25.84 -8.40
N GLU A 3 34.44 -27.06 -8.91
CA GLU A 3 33.88 -27.42 -10.23
C GLU A 3 32.36 -27.23 -10.27
N GLU A 4 31.70 -27.29 -9.10
CA GLU A 4 30.26 -27.17 -8.89
C GLU A 4 29.63 -25.85 -9.40
N PHE A 5 30.37 -24.74 -9.39
CA PHE A 5 29.87 -23.41 -9.77
C PHE A 5 29.93 -23.11 -11.28
N ARG A 6 30.50 -24.01 -12.09
CA ARG A 6 30.58 -23.85 -13.55
C ARG A 6 29.36 -24.47 -14.23
N VAL A 7 28.97 -23.93 -15.38
CA VAL A 7 28.00 -24.55 -16.29
C VAL A 7 28.51 -25.94 -16.67
N SER A 8 27.66 -26.96 -16.49
CA SER A 8 28.06 -28.37 -16.55
C SER A 8 28.60 -28.74 -17.94
N PRO A 9 29.57 -29.67 -18.05
CA PRO A 9 30.29 -29.93 -19.29
C PRO A 9 29.41 -30.27 -20.50
N GLU A 10 28.27 -30.95 -20.28
CA GLU A 10 27.33 -31.30 -21.37
C GLU A 10 26.74 -30.07 -22.10
N PHE A 11 26.67 -28.91 -21.45
CA PHE A 11 26.11 -27.69 -22.03
C PHE A 11 27.16 -26.81 -22.74
N GLN A 12 28.44 -27.18 -22.72
CA GLN A 12 29.51 -26.37 -23.34
C GLN A 12 29.39 -26.25 -24.87
N CYS A 13 28.56 -27.07 -25.52
CA CYS A 13 28.15 -26.90 -26.92
C CYS A 13 27.37 -25.59 -27.19
N PHE A 14 26.81 -24.97 -26.15
CA PHE A 14 26.15 -23.66 -26.19
C PHE A 14 27.08 -22.48 -25.81
N ALA A 15 28.35 -22.74 -25.54
CA ALA A 15 29.31 -21.68 -25.21
C ALA A 15 29.68 -20.86 -26.46
N MET A 16 29.60 -19.53 -26.35
CA MET A 16 29.83 -18.58 -27.45
C MET A 16 30.94 -17.59 -27.10
N SER A 17 31.58 -16.99 -28.11
CA SER A 17 32.55 -15.92 -27.92
C SER A 17 31.89 -14.56 -28.05
N MET A 18 32.23 -13.63 -27.15
CA MET A 18 31.86 -12.21 -27.30
C MET A 18 32.33 -11.59 -28.62
N LYS A 19 33.34 -12.19 -29.28
CA LYS A 19 33.84 -11.74 -30.59
C LYS A 19 32.89 -12.08 -31.74
N ASP A 20 31.93 -12.98 -31.53
CA ASP A 20 30.98 -13.43 -32.57
C ASP A 20 29.80 -12.46 -32.75
N PHE A 21 29.71 -11.43 -31.90
CA PHE A 21 28.58 -10.51 -31.81
C PHE A 21 28.98 -9.04 -31.93
N LYS A 22 28.21 -8.29 -32.72
CA LYS A 22 28.24 -6.82 -32.70
C LYS A 22 27.20 -6.33 -31.69
N LEU A 23 27.64 -5.64 -30.63
CA LEU A 23 26.76 -5.04 -29.63
C LEU A 23 25.97 -3.84 -30.21
N GLY A 24 24.68 -3.78 -29.89
CA GLY A 24 23.76 -2.70 -30.25
C GLY A 24 23.32 -1.86 -29.05
N LYS A 25 22.14 -1.22 -29.19
CA LYS A 25 21.50 -0.38 -28.15
C LYS A 25 21.20 -1.23 -26.89
N ARG A 26 21.37 -0.63 -25.72
CA ARG A 26 20.85 -1.14 -24.45
C ARG A 26 19.33 -1.04 -24.44
N ILE A 27 18.63 -2.13 -24.15
CA ILE A 27 17.16 -2.21 -24.16
C ILE A 27 16.55 -2.31 -22.76
N GLY A 28 17.36 -2.62 -21.75
CA GLY A 28 16.93 -2.60 -20.34
C GLY A 28 18.08 -2.77 -19.37
N ALA A 29 17.80 -2.59 -18.08
CA ALA A 29 18.66 -3.04 -16.99
C ALA A 29 17.85 -3.14 -15.69
N GLY A 30 18.29 -4.00 -14.78
CA GLY A 30 17.70 -4.20 -13.46
C GLY A 30 18.62 -5.03 -12.57
N GLY A 31 18.09 -5.60 -11.48
CA GLY A 31 18.86 -6.42 -10.54
C GLY A 31 19.60 -7.60 -11.19
N ASN A 32 19.04 -8.17 -12.26
CA ASN A 32 19.60 -9.32 -12.99
C ASN A 32 20.52 -8.91 -14.17
N GLY A 33 20.98 -7.65 -14.21
CA GLY A 33 22.03 -7.18 -15.12
C GLY A 33 21.60 -6.17 -16.19
N GLU A 34 22.47 -5.97 -17.19
CA GLU A 34 22.26 -5.09 -18.36
C GLU A 34 21.75 -5.92 -19.55
N VAL A 35 20.68 -5.47 -20.21
CA VAL A 35 20.12 -6.15 -21.39
C VAL A 35 20.35 -5.29 -22.64
N ARG A 36 20.93 -5.89 -23.69
CA ARG A 36 21.28 -5.21 -24.95
C ARG A 36 20.82 -6.00 -26.16
N LEU A 37 20.57 -5.30 -27.27
CA LEU A 37 20.56 -5.93 -28.58
C LEU A 37 21.99 -6.35 -28.96
N ALA A 38 22.10 -7.48 -29.62
CA ALA A 38 23.31 -7.95 -30.28
C ALA A 38 22.96 -8.49 -31.67
N THR A 39 23.92 -8.41 -32.60
CA THR A 39 23.80 -9.00 -33.94
C THR A 39 24.91 -10.00 -34.13
N HIS A 40 24.56 -11.26 -34.37
CA HIS A 40 25.55 -12.30 -34.64
C HIS A 40 26.24 -12.01 -35.98
N ILE A 41 27.57 -11.92 -35.98
CA ILE A 41 28.34 -11.35 -37.10
C ILE A 41 28.22 -12.22 -38.36
N ALA A 42 28.23 -13.55 -38.20
CA ALA A 42 28.16 -14.48 -39.33
C ALA A 42 26.75 -14.59 -39.93
N THR A 43 25.71 -14.75 -39.10
CA THR A 43 24.33 -15.02 -39.58
C THR A 43 23.47 -13.77 -39.75
N LYS A 44 23.95 -12.60 -39.31
CA LYS A 44 23.20 -11.33 -39.24
C LYS A 44 21.90 -11.36 -38.42
N LYS A 45 21.61 -12.47 -37.73
CA LYS A 45 20.44 -12.57 -36.84
C LYS A 45 20.61 -11.64 -35.64
N VAL A 46 19.53 -10.96 -35.29
CA VAL A 46 19.44 -10.12 -34.08
C VAL A 46 19.03 -10.99 -32.90
N CYS A 47 19.65 -10.77 -31.75
CA CYS A 47 19.36 -11.43 -30.50
C CYS A 47 19.44 -10.43 -29.33
N VAL A 48 19.02 -10.91 -28.16
CA VAL A 48 19.17 -10.22 -26.88
C VAL A 48 20.36 -10.83 -26.14
N LEU A 49 21.18 -9.97 -25.55
CA LEU A 49 22.28 -10.30 -24.65
C LEU A 49 21.94 -9.77 -23.26
N LYS A 50 21.80 -10.67 -22.28
CA LYS A 50 21.68 -10.37 -20.84
C LYS A 50 23.08 -10.49 -20.24
N LYS A 51 23.65 -9.36 -19.82
CA LYS A 51 24.98 -9.25 -19.20
C LYS A 51 24.83 -9.18 -17.68
N GLN A 52 25.36 -10.18 -16.98
CA GLN A 52 25.44 -10.22 -15.52
C GLN A 52 26.87 -9.86 -15.06
N ALA A 53 26.96 -8.99 -14.05
CA ALA A 53 28.21 -8.63 -13.39
C ALA A 53 28.38 -9.50 -12.15
N ILE A 54 29.26 -10.49 -12.23
CA ILE A 54 29.46 -11.54 -11.22
C ILE A 54 30.96 -11.62 -10.91
N THR A 55 31.37 -11.32 -9.68
CA THR A 55 32.76 -11.54 -9.25
C THR A 55 32.98 -13.03 -8.97
N GLU A 56 34.23 -13.51 -9.01
CA GLU A 56 34.53 -14.93 -8.74
C GLU A 56 34.22 -15.35 -7.29
N THR A 57 34.01 -14.37 -6.40
CA THR A 57 33.57 -14.52 -5.00
C THR A 57 32.04 -14.55 -4.83
N ASP A 58 31.27 -14.17 -5.85
CA ASP A 58 29.81 -14.02 -5.79
C ASP A 58 29.10 -15.37 -6.04
N LEU A 59 29.35 -16.34 -5.15
CA LEU A 59 28.94 -17.75 -5.32
C LEU A 59 27.43 -17.92 -5.60
N GLU A 60 26.58 -17.09 -5.00
CA GLU A 60 25.13 -17.15 -5.24
C GLU A 60 24.78 -16.77 -6.69
N LYS A 61 25.37 -15.69 -7.22
CA LYS A 61 25.14 -15.26 -8.62
C LYS A 61 25.72 -16.25 -9.62
N LEU A 62 26.85 -16.89 -9.31
CA LEU A 62 27.39 -17.99 -10.12
C LEU A 62 26.39 -19.16 -10.19
N LEU A 63 25.76 -19.54 -9.07
CA LEU A 63 24.69 -20.55 -9.07
C LEU A 63 23.43 -20.09 -9.81
N GLN A 64 23.03 -18.82 -9.68
CA GLN A 64 21.88 -18.26 -10.42
C GLN A 64 22.13 -18.29 -11.94
N PHE A 65 23.29 -17.81 -12.41
CA PHE A 65 23.70 -17.88 -13.83
C PHE A 65 23.75 -19.31 -14.34
N LYS A 66 24.37 -20.23 -13.57
CA LYS A 66 24.43 -21.66 -13.91
C LYS A 66 23.02 -22.22 -14.10
N ARG A 67 22.13 -22.05 -13.11
CA ARG A 67 20.73 -22.53 -13.18
C ARG A 67 19.99 -21.94 -14.39
N GLU A 68 20.12 -20.64 -14.61
CA GLU A 68 19.44 -19.97 -15.73
C GLU A 68 19.87 -20.58 -17.07
N VAL A 69 21.18 -20.74 -17.30
CA VAL A 69 21.73 -21.34 -18.52
C VAL A 69 21.32 -22.81 -18.68
N GLU A 70 21.45 -23.63 -17.64
CA GLU A 70 21.17 -25.08 -17.72
C GLU A 70 19.69 -25.38 -17.94
N LEU A 71 18.80 -24.63 -17.28
CA LEU A 71 17.35 -24.76 -17.46
C LEU A 71 16.92 -24.30 -18.86
N LEU A 72 17.44 -23.16 -19.35
CA LEU A 72 17.19 -22.66 -20.70
C LEU A 72 17.75 -23.55 -21.81
N ALA A 73 18.89 -24.21 -21.56
CA ALA A 73 19.47 -25.18 -22.47
C ALA A 73 18.64 -26.46 -22.54
N THR A 74 18.14 -26.95 -21.39
CA THR A 74 17.41 -28.21 -21.25
C THR A 74 15.94 -28.10 -21.68
N PHE A 75 15.21 -27.13 -21.16
CA PHE A 75 13.75 -27.05 -21.30
C PHE A 75 13.36 -26.27 -22.56
N LYS A 76 12.78 -27.00 -23.54
CA LYS A 76 12.22 -26.44 -24.78
C LYS A 76 10.71 -26.53 -24.72
N HIS A 77 10.06 -25.38 -24.92
CA HIS A 77 8.61 -25.23 -24.93
C HIS A 77 8.25 -23.98 -25.75
N PRO A 78 7.18 -23.98 -26.56
CA PRO A 78 6.85 -22.83 -27.43
C PRO A 78 6.63 -21.51 -26.68
N ALA A 79 6.24 -21.59 -25.41
CA ALA A 79 6.06 -20.43 -24.51
C ALA A 79 7.19 -20.28 -23.45
N ILE A 80 8.38 -20.83 -23.69
CA ILE A 80 9.62 -20.50 -22.92
C ILE A 80 10.58 -19.78 -23.86
N VAL A 81 11.28 -18.74 -23.37
CA VAL A 81 12.15 -17.91 -24.22
C VAL A 81 13.21 -18.74 -24.96
N PRO A 82 13.33 -18.65 -26.29
CA PRO A 82 14.32 -19.44 -27.03
C PRO A 82 15.76 -19.02 -26.70
N PHE A 83 16.48 -19.97 -26.11
CA PHE A 83 17.90 -19.87 -25.76
C PHE A 83 18.81 -20.06 -26.98
N ILE A 84 19.82 -19.21 -27.11
CA ILE A 84 20.81 -19.24 -28.20
C ILE A 84 22.17 -19.75 -27.70
N GLY A 85 22.61 -19.31 -26.51
CA GLY A 85 23.89 -19.69 -25.94
C GLY A 85 24.31 -18.83 -24.75
N PHE A 86 25.53 -19.03 -24.25
CA PHE A 86 26.07 -18.27 -23.10
C PHE A 86 27.56 -17.95 -23.28
N CYS A 87 28.10 -17.03 -22.48
CA CYS A 87 29.54 -16.79 -22.38
C CYS A 87 29.96 -16.55 -20.93
N SER A 88 30.98 -17.27 -20.47
CA SER A 88 31.49 -17.24 -19.09
C SER A 88 33.03 -17.10 -19.04
N ALA A 89 33.65 -16.62 -20.12
CA ALA A 89 35.09 -16.73 -20.36
C ALA A 89 35.97 -15.70 -19.59
N SER A 90 35.37 -14.68 -18.97
CA SER A 90 36.13 -13.66 -18.22
C SER A 90 35.26 -12.96 -17.17
N ALA A 91 35.48 -13.29 -15.89
CA ALA A 91 34.95 -12.49 -14.80
C ALA A 91 35.42 -11.02 -14.92
N PRO A 92 34.58 -10.03 -14.56
CA PRO A 92 33.28 -10.19 -13.92
C PRO A 92 32.09 -10.29 -14.90
N ASN A 93 32.30 -10.48 -16.21
CA ASN A 93 31.24 -10.35 -17.21
C ASN A 93 30.75 -11.71 -17.73
N TYR A 94 29.51 -12.05 -17.38
CA TYR A 94 28.82 -13.26 -17.82
C TYR A 94 27.64 -12.88 -18.74
N PHE A 95 27.36 -13.70 -19.75
CA PHE A 95 26.39 -13.36 -20.79
C PHE A 95 25.46 -14.53 -21.12
N ILE A 96 24.18 -14.23 -21.31
CA ILE A 96 23.15 -15.16 -21.81
C ILE A 96 22.57 -14.57 -23.10
N TYR A 97 22.49 -15.37 -24.15
CA TYR A 97 21.98 -14.98 -25.46
C TYR A 97 20.60 -15.61 -25.71
N LEU A 98 19.61 -14.77 -26.03
CA LEU A 98 18.19 -15.13 -26.18
C LEU A 98 17.62 -14.58 -27.50
N LYS A 99 16.54 -15.17 -28.02
CA LYS A 99 15.74 -14.56 -29.11
C LYS A 99 15.18 -13.20 -28.65
N MET A 100 15.09 -12.24 -29.57
CA MET A 100 14.39 -10.97 -29.33
C MET A 100 12.88 -11.20 -29.20
N MET A 101 12.24 -10.37 -28.37
CA MET A 101 10.80 -10.34 -28.13
C MET A 101 10.33 -8.89 -28.28
N GLU A 102 9.69 -8.60 -29.41
CA GLU A 102 9.51 -7.24 -29.94
C GLU A 102 8.57 -6.36 -29.11
N LYS A 103 7.62 -6.95 -28.39
CA LYS A 103 6.61 -6.24 -27.59
C LYS A 103 7.02 -6.05 -26.12
N GLY A 104 8.20 -6.52 -25.71
CA GLY A 104 8.72 -6.35 -24.35
C GLY A 104 8.05 -7.31 -23.35
N ASN A 105 7.82 -6.86 -22.11
CA ASN A 105 7.19 -7.67 -21.06
C ASN A 105 5.68 -7.40 -20.91
N VAL A 106 4.92 -8.36 -20.38
CA VAL A 106 3.44 -8.29 -20.34
C VAL A 106 2.93 -7.15 -19.44
N THR A 107 3.61 -6.82 -18.33
CA THR A 107 3.22 -5.67 -17.49
C THR A 107 3.25 -4.36 -18.29
N SER A 108 4.38 -4.11 -18.96
CA SER A 108 4.58 -2.89 -19.75
C SER A 108 3.66 -2.85 -20.96
N ALA A 109 3.47 -4.00 -21.63
CA ALA A 109 2.57 -4.12 -22.77
C ALA A 109 1.10 -3.81 -22.35
N ALA A 110 0.59 -4.45 -21.30
CA ALA A 110 -0.78 -4.24 -20.84
C ALA A 110 -1.04 -2.77 -20.43
N GLN A 111 -0.10 -2.15 -19.71
CA GLN A 111 -0.16 -0.71 -19.38
C GLN A 111 -0.11 0.21 -20.61
N LEU A 112 0.65 -0.17 -21.65
CA LEU A 112 0.66 0.56 -22.92
C LEU A 112 -0.69 0.44 -23.64
N ILE A 113 -1.30 -0.75 -23.65
CA ILE A 113 -2.65 -0.96 -24.22
C ILE A 113 -3.71 -0.11 -23.54
N ALA A 114 -3.67 0.04 -22.20
CA ALA A 114 -4.57 0.94 -21.48
C ALA A 114 -4.43 2.42 -21.89
N LYS A 115 -3.22 2.87 -22.24
CA LYS A 115 -2.94 4.26 -22.65
C LYS A 115 -3.16 4.49 -24.15
N LYS A 116 -2.89 3.48 -24.97
CA LYS A 116 -2.96 3.50 -26.43
C LYS A 116 -3.37 2.10 -26.92
N PRO A 117 -4.66 1.86 -27.16
CA PRO A 117 -5.14 0.58 -27.65
C PRO A 117 -4.45 0.16 -28.96
N ASP A 118 -3.91 -1.06 -29.00
CA ASP A 118 -3.48 -1.74 -30.22
C ASP A 118 -4.61 -2.72 -30.61
N PRO A 119 -5.23 -2.62 -31.80
CA PRO A 119 -6.27 -3.55 -32.25
C PRO A 119 -5.84 -5.02 -32.27
N LYS A 120 -4.52 -5.31 -32.30
CA LYS A 120 -3.98 -6.67 -32.16
C LYS A 120 -4.10 -7.26 -30.74
N TRP A 121 -4.39 -6.44 -29.73
CA TRP A 121 -4.66 -6.91 -28.37
C TRP A 121 -6.19 -6.97 -28.14
N HIS A 122 -6.77 -8.13 -28.46
CA HIS A 122 -8.18 -8.44 -28.28
C HIS A 122 -8.37 -9.61 -27.29
N LYS A 123 -9.62 -9.94 -26.93
CA LYS A 123 -9.96 -11.04 -26.00
C LYS A 123 -9.25 -12.36 -26.33
N GLY A 124 -9.26 -12.77 -27.61
CA GLY A 124 -8.52 -13.96 -28.05
C GLY A 124 -7.02 -13.92 -27.70
N LYS A 125 -6.38 -12.74 -27.79
CA LYS A 125 -4.97 -12.57 -27.43
C LYS A 125 -4.74 -12.60 -25.91
N GLU A 126 -5.67 -12.05 -25.13
CA GLU A 126 -5.65 -12.16 -23.67
C GLU A 126 -5.73 -13.62 -23.21
N LEU A 127 -6.57 -14.44 -23.89
CA LEU A 127 -6.65 -15.88 -23.66
C LEU A 127 -5.39 -16.63 -24.12
N ILE A 128 -4.81 -16.30 -25.28
CA ILE A 128 -3.54 -16.85 -25.78
C ILE A 128 -2.40 -16.60 -24.78
N ILE A 129 -2.29 -15.37 -24.25
CA ILE A 129 -1.26 -15.02 -23.27
C ILE A 129 -1.45 -15.84 -21.98
N ALA A 130 -2.67 -15.91 -21.45
CA ALA A 130 -2.97 -16.73 -20.27
C ALA A 130 -2.64 -18.22 -20.49
N TYR A 131 -3.09 -18.80 -21.60
CA TYR A 131 -2.89 -20.20 -21.95
C TYR A 131 -1.40 -20.55 -22.12
N GLY A 132 -0.63 -19.74 -22.86
CA GLY A 132 0.79 -20.01 -23.09
C GLY A 132 1.61 -19.98 -21.81
N ILE A 133 1.33 -19.04 -20.90
CA ILE A 133 1.96 -19.00 -19.56
C ILE A 133 1.57 -20.24 -18.76
N ALA A 134 0.28 -20.57 -18.68
CA ALA A 134 -0.21 -21.74 -17.94
C ALA A 134 0.38 -23.06 -18.46
N SER A 135 0.53 -23.20 -19.78
CA SER A 135 1.11 -24.37 -20.44
C SER A 135 2.62 -24.49 -20.20
N ALA A 136 3.38 -23.39 -20.29
CA ALA A 136 4.79 -23.38 -19.93
C ALA A 136 5.00 -23.75 -18.44
N MET A 137 4.15 -23.24 -17.55
CA MET A 137 4.21 -23.56 -16.14
C MET A 137 3.77 -24.98 -15.82
N GLU A 138 2.77 -25.54 -16.50
CA GLU A 138 2.42 -26.97 -16.43
C GLU A 138 3.63 -27.84 -16.81
N PHE A 139 4.30 -27.51 -17.91
CA PHE A 139 5.49 -28.23 -18.38
C PHE A 139 6.63 -28.20 -17.35
N LEU A 140 6.95 -27.02 -16.79
CA LEU A 140 7.96 -26.88 -15.74
C LEU A 140 7.60 -27.65 -14.47
N HIS A 141 6.35 -27.52 -14.01
CA HIS A 141 5.85 -28.20 -12.81
C HIS A 141 5.79 -29.71 -12.99
N ARG A 142 5.48 -30.22 -14.19
CA ARG A 142 5.54 -31.65 -14.53
C ARG A 142 6.97 -32.19 -14.49
N ASN A 143 7.96 -31.35 -14.81
CA ASN A 143 9.39 -31.65 -14.68
C ASN A 143 9.97 -31.24 -13.29
N ASN A 144 9.12 -31.06 -12.27
CA ASN A 144 9.51 -30.73 -10.90
C ASN A 144 10.35 -29.45 -10.73
N VAL A 145 10.20 -28.48 -11.65
CA VAL A 145 10.79 -27.15 -11.54
C VAL A 145 9.75 -26.17 -10.99
N VAL A 146 10.09 -25.43 -9.94
CA VAL A 146 9.33 -24.27 -9.44
C VAL A 146 10.06 -23.00 -9.88
N HIS A 147 9.34 -22.00 -10.40
CA HIS A 147 9.93 -20.78 -10.96
C HIS A 147 10.36 -19.79 -9.88
N ARG A 148 9.52 -19.59 -8.85
CA ARG A 148 9.76 -18.77 -7.63
C ARG A 148 9.90 -17.25 -7.85
N ASP A 149 10.11 -16.78 -9.07
CA ASP A 149 10.04 -15.35 -9.47
C ASP A 149 9.14 -15.17 -10.71
N LEU A 150 7.97 -15.82 -10.73
CA LEU A 150 7.02 -15.72 -11.84
C LEU A 150 6.29 -14.37 -11.78
N LYS A 151 6.54 -13.46 -12.71
CA LYS A 151 5.94 -12.11 -12.72
C LYS A 151 5.78 -11.55 -14.13
N GLY A 152 4.97 -10.52 -14.28
CA GLY A 152 4.68 -9.94 -15.60
C GLY A 152 5.92 -9.35 -16.29
N GLU A 153 6.93 -8.93 -15.53
CA GLU A 153 8.23 -8.47 -16.02
C GLU A 153 9.05 -9.62 -16.63
N ASN A 154 8.80 -10.86 -16.18
CA ASN A 154 9.45 -12.10 -16.60
C ASN A 154 8.59 -12.90 -17.61
N ILE A 155 7.50 -12.32 -18.14
CA ILE A 155 6.78 -12.84 -19.31
C ILE A 155 7.05 -11.88 -20.47
N LEU A 156 7.80 -12.34 -21.47
CA LEU A 156 8.09 -11.58 -22.69
C LEU A 156 7.06 -11.86 -23.78
N LEU A 157 6.94 -10.94 -24.74
CA LEU A 157 5.96 -10.98 -25.83
C LEU A 157 6.65 -10.70 -27.17
N ASP A 158 6.44 -11.57 -28.15
CA ASP A 158 6.91 -11.36 -29.52
C ASP A 158 6.01 -10.38 -30.31
N GLU A 159 6.37 -10.12 -31.57
CA GLU A 159 5.58 -9.26 -32.48
C GLU A 159 4.08 -9.61 -32.62
N ASN A 160 3.71 -10.88 -32.35
CA ASN A 160 2.36 -11.41 -32.42
C ASN A 160 1.68 -11.51 -31.05
N TYR A 161 2.30 -10.95 -30.00
CA TYR A 161 1.84 -11.02 -28.61
C TYR A 161 1.77 -12.45 -28.05
N TYR A 162 2.57 -13.39 -28.57
CA TYR A 162 2.71 -14.72 -27.96
C TYR A 162 3.62 -14.65 -26.72
N PRO A 163 3.24 -15.30 -25.60
CA PRO A 163 3.97 -15.23 -24.34
C PRO A 163 5.20 -16.15 -24.29
N PHE A 164 6.26 -15.68 -23.63
CA PHE A 164 7.49 -16.44 -23.37
C PHE A 164 7.97 -16.23 -21.93
N VAL A 165 7.93 -17.28 -21.12
CA VAL A 165 8.48 -17.29 -19.74
C VAL A 165 10.00 -17.19 -19.78
N THR A 166 10.59 -16.38 -18.88
CA THR A 166 12.04 -16.15 -18.77
C THR A 166 12.48 -15.93 -17.30
N ASP A 167 13.80 -15.79 -17.09
CA ASP A 167 14.49 -15.46 -15.84
C ASP A 167 14.51 -16.59 -14.78
N PHE A 168 14.98 -17.75 -15.20
CA PHE A 168 15.12 -18.96 -14.37
C PHE A 168 16.24 -18.92 -13.32
N GLY A 169 16.91 -17.78 -13.09
CA GLY A 169 17.99 -17.67 -12.10
C GLY A 169 17.54 -18.01 -10.68
N SER A 170 16.28 -17.71 -10.36
CA SER A 170 15.62 -18.04 -9.08
C SER A 170 14.94 -19.40 -9.06
N ALA A 171 14.88 -20.16 -10.16
CA ALA A 171 14.17 -21.45 -10.21
C ALA A 171 14.84 -22.54 -9.34
N LYS A 172 14.09 -23.60 -9.01
CA LYS A 172 14.60 -24.75 -8.24
C LYS A 172 13.96 -26.06 -8.71
N CYS A 173 14.78 -27.09 -8.91
CA CYS A 173 14.34 -28.47 -9.11
C CYS A 173 14.11 -29.16 -7.77
N LEU A 174 12.95 -29.80 -7.60
CA LEU A 174 12.57 -30.45 -6.34
C LEU A 174 13.27 -31.80 -6.12
N ASP A 175 13.69 -32.49 -7.18
CA ASP A 175 14.35 -33.80 -7.05
C ASP A 175 15.76 -33.71 -6.42
N SER A 176 16.40 -32.54 -6.48
CA SER A 176 17.69 -32.27 -5.83
C SER A 176 17.63 -32.16 -4.30
N LEU A 177 16.43 -32.16 -3.70
CA LEU A 177 16.22 -31.91 -2.26
C LEU A 177 16.59 -33.07 -1.34
N LYS A 178 16.80 -34.29 -1.86
CA LYS A 178 17.03 -35.47 -1.01
C LYS A 178 18.38 -35.46 -0.26
N ASN A 179 19.35 -34.64 -0.67
CA ASN A 179 20.73 -34.65 -0.16
C ASN A 179 21.29 -33.25 0.22
N ALA A 180 20.48 -32.20 0.27
CA ALA A 180 20.95 -30.85 0.61
C ALA A 180 20.24 -30.31 1.86
N GLY A 181 21.00 -29.97 2.91
CA GLY A 181 20.47 -29.39 4.14
C GLY A 181 19.81 -28.01 3.93
N ASN A 182 18.96 -27.60 4.86
CA ASN A 182 18.18 -26.35 4.78
C ASN A 182 19.08 -25.14 4.41
N PRO A 183 18.91 -24.54 3.22
CA PRO A 183 19.66 -23.36 2.85
C PRO A 183 19.13 -22.16 3.66
N LYS A 184 20.03 -21.36 4.24
CA LYS A 184 19.67 -20.03 4.74
C LYS A 184 19.20 -19.18 3.56
N VAL A 185 17.95 -18.74 3.59
CA VAL A 185 17.36 -17.86 2.57
C VAL A 185 17.45 -16.42 3.04
N THR A 186 18.02 -15.55 2.20
CA THR A 186 18.02 -14.09 2.39
C THR A 186 16.69 -13.50 1.92
N CYS A 187 15.89 -12.98 2.86
CA CYS A 187 14.53 -12.47 2.63
C CYS A 187 14.44 -11.20 1.73
N ARG A 188 15.54 -10.75 1.11
CA ARG A 188 15.67 -9.44 0.42
C ARG A 188 15.12 -9.40 -1.03
N LEU A 189 14.53 -10.48 -1.56
CA LEU A 189 14.23 -10.63 -2.99
C LEU A 189 12.75 -10.84 -3.37
N LEU A 190 11.82 -10.87 -2.40
CA LEU A 190 10.40 -11.05 -2.70
C LEU A 190 9.79 -9.81 -3.35
N THR A 191 9.16 -9.98 -4.52
CA THR A 191 8.35 -8.93 -5.17
C THR A 191 6.96 -8.93 -4.51
N PRO A 192 6.56 -7.91 -3.74
CA PRO A 192 5.45 -8.08 -2.77
C PRO A 192 4.09 -8.38 -3.39
N TYR A 193 3.71 -7.71 -4.49
CA TYR A 193 2.37 -7.83 -5.09
C TYR A 193 2.07 -9.16 -5.78
N ILE A 194 3.08 -10.01 -5.96
CA ILE A 194 2.96 -11.39 -6.51
C ILE A 194 3.27 -12.46 -5.45
N SER A 195 3.74 -12.07 -4.26
CA SER A 195 4.23 -13.02 -3.27
C SER A 195 3.04 -13.66 -2.55
N ALA A 196 2.96 -14.99 -2.60
CA ALA A 196 1.90 -15.74 -1.94
C ALA A 196 1.92 -15.52 -0.42
N PRO A 197 0.77 -15.53 0.28
CA PRO A 197 0.69 -15.25 1.72
C PRO A 197 1.63 -16.09 2.59
N GLU A 198 1.88 -17.36 2.21
CA GLU A 198 2.81 -18.26 2.90
C GLU A 198 4.30 -17.90 2.75
N LEU A 199 4.67 -17.06 1.77
CA LEU A 199 6.01 -16.49 1.66
C LEU A 199 6.18 -15.21 2.50
N LEU A 200 5.07 -14.65 2.99
CA LEU A 200 5.02 -13.41 3.78
C LEU A 200 4.81 -13.69 5.28
N LYS A 201 4.52 -14.94 5.66
CA LYS A 201 4.38 -15.39 7.06
C LYS A 201 5.72 -15.93 7.57
N ASN A 202 6.14 -15.46 8.75
CA ASN A 202 7.30 -15.87 9.56
C ASN A 202 8.59 -16.33 8.82
N VAL A 203 9.67 -15.59 9.05
CA VAL A 203 10.98 -15.77 8.38
C VAL A 203 11.53 -17.20 8.51
N ASP A 204 11.24 -17.90 9.61
CA ASP A 204 11.73 -19.26 9.89
C ASP A 204 11.09 -20.36 9.02
N GLU A 205 9.90 -20.13 8.43
CA GLU A 205 9.18 -21.13 7.63
C GLU A 205 9.31 -20.91 6.10
N ILE A 206 9.80 -19.74 5.67
CA ILE A 206 10.01 -19.37 4.25
C ILE A 206 10.78 -20.46 3.48
N GLY A 207 11.76 -21.09 4.14
CA GLY A 207 12.57 -22.14 3.53
C GLY A 207 11.77 -23.35 3.02
N ALA A 208 10.65 -23.69 3.67
CA ALA A 208 9.75 -24.76 3.23
C ALA A 208 8.69 -24.24 2.22
N ALA A 209 8.12 -23.06 2.47
CA ALA A 209 7.13 -22.44 1.59
C ALA A 209 7.67 -22.14 0.18
N MET A 210 8.96 -21.77 0.04
CA MET A 210 9.62 -21.57 -1.26
C MET A 210 9.83 -22.86 -2.09
N GLN A 211 9.31 -24.01 -1.66
CA GLN A 211 9.45 -25.31 -2.35
C GLN A 211 8.12 -25.86 -2.87
N THR A 212 7.01 -25.16 -2.63
CA THR A 212 5.68 -25.55 -3.12
C THR A 212 5.47 -25.01 -4.55
N LYS A 213 4.76 -25.77 -5.38
CA LYS A 213 4.39 -25.35 -6.75
C LYS A 213 3.32 -24.23 -6.72
N GLU A 214 2.58 -24.21 -5.62
CA GLU A 214 1.43 -23.38 -5.34
C GLU A 214 1.74 -21.87 -5.27
N ILE A 215 3.00 -21.47 -5.04
CA ILE A 215 3.41 -20.05 -5.07
C ILE A 215 3.41 -19.48 -6.50
N ASP A 216 3.78 -20.29 -7.50
CA ASP A 216 3.73 -19.86 -8.91
C ASP A 216 2.27 -19.71 -9.37
N ILE A 217 1.36 -20.53 -8.84
CA ILE A 217 -0.09 -20.46 -9.13
C ILE A 217 -0.70 -19.16 -8.56
N PHE A 218 -0.30 -18.78 -7.34
CA PHE A 218 -0.68 -17.49 -6.77
C PHE A 218 -0.16 -16.33 -7.61
N ALA A 219 1.12 -16.36 -7.99
CA ALA A 219 1.71 -15.30 -8.80
C ALA A 219 1.03 -15.17 -10.18
N TYR A 220 0.63 -16.31 -10.80
CA TYR A 220 -0.15 -16.35 -12.02
C TYR A 220 -1.50 -15.62 -11.90
N SER A 221 -2.19 -15.69 -10.76
CA SER A 221 -3.44 -14.92 -10.53
C SER A 221 -3.24 -13.41 -10.69
N MET A 222 -2.08 -12.90 -10.24
CA MET A 222 -1.73 -11.47 -10.31
C MET A 222 -1.32 -11.07 -11.72
N ILE A 223 -0.73 -11.98 -12.50
CA ILE A 223 -0.46 -11.79 -13.93
C ILE A 223 -1.78 -11.76 -14.73
N LEU A 224 -2.74 -12.64 -14.43
CA LEU A 224 -4.08 -12.59 -15.03
C LEU A 224 -4.80 -11.26 -14.74
N TYR A 225 -4.71 -10.77 -13.50
CA TYR A 225 -5.19 -9.42 -13.15
C TYR A 225 -4.53 -8.36 -14.05
N ILE A 226 -3.20 -8.36 -14.20
CA ILE A 226 -2.47 -7.41 -15.05
C ILE A 226 -2.95 -7.45 -16.51
N ILE A 227 -3.17 -8.64 -17.08
CA ILE A 227 -3.61 -8.82 -18.47
C ILE A 227 -5.01 -8.22 -18.69
N LEU A 228 -5.97 -8.58 -17.83
CA LEU A 228 -7.38 -8.20 -17.99
C LEU A 228 -7.63 -6.74 -17.60
N MET A 229 -7.13 -6.34 -16.41
CA MET A 229 -7.33 -5.02 -15.82
C MET A 229 -6.33 -3.97 -16.35
N LYS A 230 -5.32 -4.38 -17.12
CA LYS A 230 -4.31 -3.53 -17.79
C LYS A 230 -3.60 -2.57 -16.83
N SER A 231 -3.49 -2.98 -15.56
CA SER A 231 -3.02 -2.20 -14.43
C SER A 231 -2.29 -3.09 -13.42
N ILE A 232 -1.39 -2.51 -12.62
CA ILE A 232 -0.64 -3.25 -11.59
C ILE A 232 -1.56 -3.48 -10.38
N PRO A 233 -1.60 -4.71 -9.80
CA PRO A 233 -2.32 -5.01 -8.58
C PRO A 233 -1.99 -4.01 -7.45
N PHE A 234 -2.99 -3.66 -6.65
CA PHE A 234 -2.91 -2.68 -5.55
C PHE A 234 -2.59 -1.22 -5.96
N GLY A 235 -2.25 -0.98 -7.23
CA GLY A 235 -1.98 0.34 -7.79
C GLY A 235 -0.61 0.91 -7.41
N VAL A 236 -0.14 1.88 -8.20
CA VAL A 236 1.20 2.50 -8.07
C VAL A 236 1.40 3.37 -6.80
N LYS A 237 0.43 3.39 -5.89
CA LYS A 237 0.43 4.20 -4.66
C LYS A 237 0.55 3.37 -3.38
N ALA A 238 0.43 2.05 -3.46
CA ALA A 238 0.55 1.17 -2.29
C ALA A 238 2.02 0.87 -2.00
N THR A 239 2.46 1.05 -0.75
CA THR A 239 3.83 0.70 -0.34
C THR A 239 4.01 -0.82 -0.23
N VAL A 240 5.25 -1.28 -0.24
CA VAL A 240 5.62 -2.69 -0.02
C VAL A 240 4.89 -3.29 1.20
N PHE A 241 4.95 -2.60 2.34
CA PHE A 241 4.31 -3.04 3.58
C PHE A 241 2.76 -3.07 3.47
N MET A 242 2.14 -2.04 2.86
CA MET A 242 0.70 -2.02 2.65
C MET A 242 0.22 -3.17 1.75
N ILE A 243 1.02 -3.54 0.74
CA ILE A 243 0.73 -4.67 -0.14
C ILE A 243 0.85 -5.99 0.64
N GLN A 244 1.90 -6.15 1.46
CA GLN A 244 2.09 -7.34 2.29
C GLN A 244 0.94 -7.54 3.29
N MET A 245 0.57 -6.49 4.03
CA MET A 245 -0.56 -6.55 4.98
C MET A 245 -1.87 -6.90 4.26
N LYS A 246 -2.17 -6.25 3.13
CA LYS A 246 -3.36 -6.56 2.34
C LYS A 246 -3.40 -8.02 1.86
N ILE A 247 -2.28 -8.57 1.40
CA ILE A 247 -2.19 -9.98 0.99
C ILE A 247 -2.39 -10.92 2.19
N LEU A 248 -1.78 -10.61 3.35
CA LEU A 248 -1.92 -11.41 4.57
C LEU A 248 -3.36 -11.41 5.13
N GLU A 249 -4.08 -10.30 4.97
CA GLU A 249 -5.49 -10.14 5.35
C GLU A 249 -6.48 -10.72 4.33
N GLY A 250 -6.03 -11.06 3.11
CA GLY A 250 -6.91 -11.46 1.99
C GLY A 250 -7.60 -10.28 1.28
N ASN A 251 -7.17 -9.05 1.55
CA ASN A 251 -7.69 -7.79 1.01
C ASN A 251 -7.13 -7.48 -0.39
N TYR A 252 -7.55 -8.27 -1.39
CA TYR A 252 -7.08 -8.14 -2.78
C TYR A 252 -7.73 -6.97 -3.56
N PRO A 253 -7.13 -6.54 -4.69
CA PRO A 253 -7.73 -5.54 -5.56
C PRO A 253 -9.03 -6.07 -6.19
N GLU A 254 -10.01 -5.18 -6.27
CA GLU A 254 -11.31 -5.46 -6.89
C GLU A 254 -11.15 -5.76 -8.39
N ILE A 255 -11.79 -6.82 -8.86
CA ILE A 255 -11.83 -7.17 -10.28
C ILE A 255 -13.10 -6.55 -10.85
N ALA A 256 -12.96 -5.60 -11.78
CA ALA A 256 -14.08 -4.80 -12.26
C ALA A 256 -15.16 -5.65 -12.94
N GLU A 257 -16.41 -5.21 -12.84
CA GLU A 257 -17.60 -5.92 -13.30
C GLU A 257 -17.57 -6.33 -14.78
N PHE A 258 -16.87 -5.56 -15.62
CA PHE A 258 -16.70 -5.88 -17.06
C PHE A 258 -15.91 -7.17 -17.32
N VAL A 259 -15.16 -7.67 -16.32
CA VAL A 259 -14.44 -8.94 -16.42
C VAL A 259 -15.44 -10.09 -16.26
N PRO A 260 -15.53 -11.01 -17.24
CA PRO A 260 -16.47 -12.14 -17.18
C PRO A 260 -16.29 -12.99 -15.92
N GLN A 261 -17.39 -13.56 -15.43
CA GLN A 261 -17.41 -14.31 -14.17
C GLN A 261 -16.38 -15.47 -14.16
N HIS A 262 -16.25 -16.20 -15.26
CA HIS A 262 -15.31 -17.33 -15.39
C HIS A 262 -13.83 -16.91 -15.19
N TRP A 263 -13.46 -15.66 -15.55
CA TRP A 263 -12.14 -15.10 -15.27
C TRP A 263 -11.98 -14.70 -13.80
N ARG A 264 -13.01 -14.13 -13.19
CA ARG A 264 -13.02 -13.76 -11.76
C ARG A 264 -12.83 -14.99 -10.88
N GLU A 265 -13.62 -16.04 -11.11
CA GLU A 265 -13.51 -17.33 -10.42
C GLU A 265 -12.10 -17.92 -10.55
N LEU A 266 -11.53 -17.96 -11.76
CA LEU A 266 -10.18 -18.49 -11.97
C LEU A 266 -9.11 -17.69 -11.20
N ILE A 267 -9.20 -16.35 -11.19
CA ILE A 267 -8.26 -15.50 -10.42
C ILE A 267 -8.41 -15.75 -8.93
N GLU A 268 -9.65 -15.87 -8.43
CA GLU A 268 -9.97 -16.09 -7.02
C GLU A 268 -9.50 -17.45 -6.50
N GLU A 269 -9.74 -18.52 -7.26
CA GLU A 269 -9.23 -19.86 -6.95
C GLU A 269 -7.69 -19.91 -6.98
N CYS A 270 -7.04 -19.23 -7.93
CA CYS A 270 -5.58 -19.18 -7.99
C CYS A 270 -4.96 -18.40 -6.83
N ARG A 271 -5.67 -17.45 -6.21
CA ARG A 271 -5.20 -16.62 -5.08
C ARG A 271 -5.68 -17.08 -3.69
N ASP A 272 -6.21 -18.29 -3.56
CA ASP A 272 -6.69 -18.80 -2.26
C ASP A 272 -5.57 -18.75 -1.19
N MET A 273 -5.95 -18.34 0.02
CA MET A 273 -5.07 -18.23 1.19
C MET A 273 -4.49 -19.57 1.64
N VAL A 274 -5.12 -20.69 1.27
CA VAL A 274 -4.68 -22.06 1.54
C VAL A 274 -4.04 -22.63 0.26
N PRO A 275 -2.72 -22.86 0.22
CA PRO A 275 -2.02 -23.26 -1.00
C PRO A 275 -2.59 -24.51 -1.67
N SER A 276 -3.00 -25.51 -0.88
CA SER A 276 -3.56 -26.78 -1.38
C SER A 276 -4.95 -26.69 -2.02
N LYS A 277 -5.64 -25.54 -1.91
CA LYS A 277 -6.90 -25.29 -2.63
C LYS A 277 -6.69 -24.72 -4.03
N ARG A 278 -5.50 -24.19 -4.34
CA ARG A 278 -5.22 -23.55 -5.63
C ARG A 278 -5.21 -24.59 -6.76
N PRO A 279 -5.83 -24.32 -7.92
CA PRO A 279 -5.90 -25.28 -9.02
C PRO A 279 -4.54 -25.46 -9.68
N GLN A 280 -4.08 -26.71 -9.80
CA GLN A 280 -2.83 -27.04 -10.51
C GLN A 280 -2.88 -26.57 -11.98
N PHE A 281 -1.74 -26.19 -12.56
CA PHE A 281 -1.70 -25.67 -13.95
C PHE A 281 -2.31 -26.62 -14.99
N SER A 282 -2.23 -27.94 -14.79
CA SER A 282 -2.88 -28.93 -15.66
C SER A 282 -4.42 -28.91 -15.63
N SER A 283 -5.02 -28.35 -14.57
CA SER A 283 -6.45 -28.04 -14.49
C SER A 283 -6.74 -26.69 -15.18
N ILE A 284 -5.90 -25.68 -14.96
CA ILE A 284 -6.01 -24.35 -15.59
C ILE A 284 -5.95 -24.46 -17.11
N VAL A 285 -4.96 -25.17 -17.67
CA VAL A 285 -4.79 -25.40 -19.12
C VAL A 285 -6.03 -26.06 -19.75
N LYS A 286 -6.70 -26.97 -19.02
CA LYS A 286 -7.97 -27.57 -19.47
C LYS A 286 -9.14 -26.59 -19.40
N ARG A 287 -9.25 -25.81 -18.31
CA ARG A 287 -10.33 -24.83 -18.11
C ARG A 287 -10.28 -23.70 -19.14
N LEU A 288 -9.09 -23.21 -19.49
CA LEU A 288 -8.89 -22.18 -20.52
C LEU A 288 -9.28 -22.65 -21.94
N LYS A 289 -9.33 -23.97 -22.20
CA LYS A 289 -9.81 -24.54 -23.47
C LYS A 289 -11.34 -24.80 -23.50
N SER A 290 -12.06 -24.54 -22.39
CA SER A 290 -13.50 -24.78 -22.29
C SER A 290 -14.36 -23.70 -22.96
N GLU A 291 -15.60 -24.06 -23.29
CA GLU A 291 -16.61 -23.14 -23.87
C GLU A 291 -16.81 -21.86 -23.06
N ALA A 292 -16.64 -21.91 -21.74
CA ALA A 292 -16.75 -20.73 -20.88
C ALA A 292 -15.77 -19.62 -21.27
N PHE A 293 -14.55 -19.96 -21.72
CA PHE A 293 -13.50 -19.00 -22.11
C PHE A 293 -13.49 -18.68 -23.61
N THR A 294 -14.06 -19.57 -24.45
CA THR A 294 -14.01 -19.44 -25.91
C THR A 294 -15.30 -18.90 -26.54
N SER A 295 -16.44 -19.01 -25.86
CA SER A 295 -17.76 -18.59 -26.40
C SER A 295 -17.92 -17.08 -26.64
N GLU A 296 -17.13 -16.23 -25.96
CA GLU A 296 -17.13 -14.78 -26.17
C GLU A 296 -16.19 -14.30 -27.31
N LEU A 297 -15.48 -15.22 -27.98
CA LEU A 297 -14.54 -14.90 -29.05
C LEU A 297 -15.25 -14.81 -30.40
N THR A 298 -14.75 -13.93 -31.29
CA THR A 298 -15.16 -13.98 -32.71
C THR A 298 -14.56 -15.21 -33.38
N PRO A 299 -15.12 -15.70 -34.51
CA PRO A 299 -14.58 -16.86 -35.22
C PRO A 299 -13.08 -16.74 -35.52
N GLU A 300 -12.61 -15.56 -35.91
CA GLU A 300 -11.20 -15.29 -36.22
C GLU A 300 -10.32 -15.40 -34.97
N GLN A 301 -10.79 -14.87 -33.83
CA GLN A 301 -10.09 -14.94 -32.55
C GLN A 301 -10.05 -16.36 -31.99
N LEU A 302 -11.11 -17.14 -32.23
CA LEU A 302 -11.19 -18.54 -31.85
C LEU A 302 -10.23 -19.39 -32.70
N THR A 303 -10.17 -19.16 -34.02
CA THR A 303 -9.19 -19.82 -34.91
C THR A 303 -7.76 -19.50 -34.49
N GLU A 304 -7.42 -18.23 -34.23
CA GLU A 304 -6.07 -17.85 -33.78
C GLU A 304 -5.70 -18.54 -32.45
N PHE A 305 -6.63 -18.63 -31.50
CA PHE A 305 -6.42 -19.37 -30.25
C PHE A 305 -6.22 -20.87 -30.50
N GLN A 306 -7.02 -21.49 -31.37
CA GLN A 306 -6.89 -22.90 -31.72
C GLN A 306 -5.57 -23.21 -32.45
N GLU A 307 -5.11 -22.33 -33.33
CA GLU A 307 -3.81 -22.42 -34.00
C GLU A 307 -2.66 -22.34 -32.98
N TYR A 308 -2.74 -21.44 -32.00
CA TYR A 308 -1.74 -21.34 -30.93
C TYR A 308 -1.75 -22.54 -29.98
N VAL A 309 -2.94 -23.08 -29.66
CA VAL A 309 -3.09 -24.34 -28.91
C VAL A 309 -2.47 -25.50 -29.69
N ALA A 310 -2.71 -25.60 -31.01
CA ALA A 310 -2.13 -26.63 -31.86
C ALA A 310 -0.60 -26.50 -31.99
N LEU A 311 -0.06 -25.28 -32.05
CA LEU A 311 1.38 -25.03 -32.00
C LEU A 311 2.01 -25.58 -30.71
N ILE A 312 1.38 -25.31 -29.56
CA ILE A 312 1.81 -25.85 -28.26
C ILE A 312 1.69 -27.38 -28.22
N ASP A 313 0.52 -27.92 -28.53
CA ASP A 313 0.25 -29.36 -28.37
C ASP A 313 1.10 -30.21 -29.36
N SER A 314 1.42 -29.68 -30.56
CA SER A 314 2.26 -30.35 -31.57
C SER A 314 3.76 -30.33 -31.26
N GLU A 315 4.34 -29.21 -30.81
CA GLU A 315 5.75 -29.16 -30.39
C GLU A 315 6.00 -29.89 -29.06
N MET A 316 4.98 -30.08 -28.23
CA MET A 316 5.05 -30.89 -26.99
C MET A 316 4.89 -32.41 -27.22
N GLY A 317 4.53 -32.85 -28.42
CA GLY A 317 4.39 -34.29 -28.74
C GLY A 317 3.20 -34.98 -28.05
N TYR A 318 2.15 -34.25 -27.69
CA TYR A 318 0.89 -34.88 -27.25
C TYR A 318 0.16 -35.43 -28.48
N ALA A 319 0.09 -36.77 -28.58
CA ALA A 319 -0.64 -37.42 -29.67
C ALA A 319 -2.12 -37.00 -29.68
N ALA A 320 -2.58 -36.50 -30.82
CA ALA A 320 -4.00 -36.20 -31.03
C ALA A 320 -4.83 -37.49 -30.98
N PRO A 321 -6.07 -37.46 -30.45
CA PRO A 321 -7.02 -38.55 -30.66
C PRO A 321 -7.40 -38.63 -32.14
N GLU A 322 -7.53 -39.84 -32.67
CA GLU A 322 -7.86 -40.07 -34.08
C GLU A 322 -9.19 -39.40 -34.48
N PRO A 323 -9.26 -38.69 -35.62
CA PRO A 323 -10.50 -38.11 -36.10
C PRO A 323 -11.45 -39.23 -36.59
N ALA A 324 -12.71 -39.15 -36.19
CA ALA A 324 -13.75 -40.06 -36.69
C ALA A 324 -13.89 -39.92 -38.22
N ALA A 325 -13.96 -41.06 -38.91
CA ALA A 325 -13.97 -41.11 -40.37
C ALA A 325 -15.19 -40.39 -40.98
N SER A 326 -14.93 -39.46 -41.89
CA SER A 326 -15.93 -38.94 -42.83
C SER A 326 -15.86 -39.75 -44.13
N GLU A 327 -16.88 -40.56 -44.43
CA GLU A 327 -17.03 -41.17 -45.75
C GLU A 327 -17.45 -40.11 -46.80
N PRO A 328 -17.06 -40.28 -48.08
CA PRO A 328 -17.11 -39.21 -49.07
C PRO A 328 -18.50 -39.01 -49.68
N ALA A 329 -18.78 -37.78 -50.11
CA ALA A 329 -19.95 -37.47 -50.90
C ALA A 329 -19.75 -37.84 -52.38
N GLU A 330 -20.59 -38.74 -52.90
CA GLU A 330 -20.82 -38.90 -54.34
C GLU A 330 -22.31 -38.80 -54.71
N SER A 331 -22.53 -38.64 -56.02
CA SER A 331 -23.60 -37.88 -56.62
C SER A 331 -24.89 -38.66 -56.98
N ILE A 332 -26.02 -37.93 -56.95
CA ILE A 332 -27.19 -38.04 -57.86
C ILE A 332 -27.95 -39.38 -57.88
N ALA A 333 -29.18 -39.37 -57.34
CA ALA A 333 -30.40 -39.64 -58.11
C ALA A 333 -31.69 -39.44 -57.27
N THR A 334 -32.58 -38.56 -57.72
CA THR A 334 -34.04 -38.61 -57.43
C THR A 334 -34.71 -39.64 -58.37
N PRO A 335 -35.96 -40.15 -58.15
CA PRO A 335 -37.02 -39.56 -57.31
C PRO A 335 -37.99 -40.53 -56.57
N ASN A 336 -38.98 -39.91 -55.89
CA ASN A 336 -40.39 -40.33 -55.75
C ASN A 336 -40.87 -41.36 -54.69
N VAL A 337 -42.11 -41.08 -54.25
CA VAL A 337 -43.15 -41.93 -53.61
C VAL A 337 -43.17 -42.05 -52.06
N THR A 338 -44.00 -41.18 -51.47
CA THR A 338 -44.80 -41.27 -50.22
C THR A 338 -45.80 -42.45 -50.18
N PRO A 339 -46.56 -42.75 -49.09
CA PRO A 339 -46.48 -42.40 -47.65
C PRO A 339 -46.80 -43.63 -46.71
N ALA A 340 -47.27 -43.34 -45.47
CA ALA A 340 -48.04 -44.19 -44.53
C ALA A 340 -47.18 -44.90 -43.45
N ALA A 341 -47.37 -44.63 -42.15
CA ALA A 341 -48.38 -45.19 -41.21
C ALA A 341 -47.73 -46.26 -40.30
N ASP A 342 -48.09 -46.52 -39.04
CA ASP A 342 -49.02 -45.94 -38.05
C ASP A 342 -48.72 -46.62 -36.68
N LYS A 343 -49.21 -46.07 -35.56
CA LYS A 343 -49.21 -46.65 -34.17
C LYS A 343 -47.84 -46.80 -33.47
N GLY A 344 -47.73 -46.68 -32.15
CA GLY A 344 -48.71 -46.31 -31.12
C GLY A 344 -48.43 -47.00 -29.77
N GLU A 345 -48.62 -46.26 -28.67
CA GLU A 345 -48.74 -46.76 -27.27
C GLU A 345 -47.49 -47.40 -26.60
N LYS A 346 -47.35 -47.51 -25.26
CA LYS A 346 -47.70 -46.69 -24.05
C LYS A 346 -47.13 -47.42 -22.80
N ILE A 347 -47.10 -46.77 -21.61
CA ILE A 347 -46.96 -47.39 -20.25
C ILE A 347 -45.53 -47.92 -19.94
N VAL A 348 -44.90 -47.89 -18.74
CA VAL A 348 -44.86 -47.16 -17.45
C VAL A 348 -44.02 -48.07 -16.49
N GLU A 349 -43.33 -47.44 -15.53
CA GLU A 349 -42.57 -47.94 -14.34
C GLU A 349 -42.72 -49.41 -13.85
N TYR A 350 -41.66 -50.01 -13.26
CA TYR A 350 -41.51 -50.10 -11.78
C TYR A 350 -40.16 -50.66 -11.23
N VAL A 351 -39.89 -50.22 -10.00
CA VAL A 351 -38.78 -50.39 -9.03
C VAL A 351 -38.49 -51.84 -8.54
N THR A 352 -37.26 -52.18 -8.08
CA THR A 352 -36.93 -52.78 -6.73
C THR A 352 -35.47 -53.31 -6.53
N SER A 353 -35.11 -53.63 -5.27
CA SER A 353 -33.75 -53.67 -4.66
C SER A 353 -33.45 -54.91 -3.79
N LYS A 354 -32.17 -55.07 -3.31
CA LYS A 354 -31.62 -55.84 -2.11
C LYS A 354 -30.40 -56.75 -2.43
N VAL A 355 -29.50 -57.21 -1.53
CA VAL A 355 -28.84 -56.77 -0.25
C VAL A 355 -27.76 -57.84 0.17
N SER A 356 -26.93 -57.64 1.23
CA SER A 356 -26.10 -58.60 2.03
C SER A 356 -24.57 -58.63 1.79
N THR A 357 -23.62 -58.88 2.73
CA THR A 357 -23.61 -59.10 4.23
C THR A 357 -22.21 -58.85 4.88
N SER A 358 -22.09 -58.89 6.22
CA SER A 358 -20.92 -58.58 7.10
C SER A 358 -20.08 -59.82 7.56
N PRO A 359 -18.99 -59.73 8.41
CA PRO A 359 -19.10 -59.62 9.90
C PRO A 359 -17.92 -59.04 10.78
N SER A 360 -18.23 -58.57 12.02
CA SER A 360 -17.48 -58.60 13.35
C SER A 360 -15.99 -58.17 13.57
N ALA A 361 -15.45 -57.81 14.77
CA ALA A 361 -15.93 -57.09 16.00
C ALA A 361 -14.82 -56.89 17.12
N SER A 362 -14.45 -55.63 17.48
CA SER A 362 -13.98 -55.12 18.83
C SER A 362 -12.73 -55.73 19.58
N PRO A 363 -12.17 -55.17 20.71
CA PRO A 363 -12.54 -53.98 21.53
C PRO A 363 -11.39 -53.05 22.10
N THR A 364 -11.77 -51.95 22.79
CA THR A 364 -11.04 -51.13 23.83
C THR A 364 -9.73 -50.38 23.45
N LYS A 365 -9.49 -49.08 23.79
CA LYS A 365 -9.54 -48.40 25.12
C LYS A 365 -9.50 -46.85 24.98
N SER A 366 -9.73 -46.10 26.07
CA SER A 366 -9.86 -44.64 26.15
C SER A 366 -8.58 -43.86 26.52
N LEU A 367 -8.52 -42.54 26.24
CA LEU A 367 -8.37 -41.43 27.24
C LEU A 367 -8.09 -40.03 26.62
N THR A 368 -8.84 -39.01 27.10
CA THR A 368 -8.50 -37.57 27.34
C THR A 368 -7.62 -36.76 26.35
N SER A 369 -8.12 -35.65 25.78
CA SER A 369 -7.96 -34.23 26.23
C SER A 369 -7.12 -33.44 25.20
N THR A 370 -7.32 -32.16 24.86
CA THR A 370 -8.19 -31.08 25.37
C THR A 370 -8.44 -30.09 24.22
N LEU A 371 -9.61 -29.46 24.13
CA LEU A 371 -9.90 -28.37 23.18
C LEU A 371 -10.32 -27.12 23.96
N HIS A 372 -9.76 -25.96 23.58
CA HIS A 372 -10.23 -24.63 23.97
C HIS A 372 -9.92 -23.65 22.83
N PRO A 373 -10.94 -22.95 22.31
CA PRO A 373 -10.78 -21.67 21.64
C PRO A 373 -11.45 -20.56 22.47
N ASP A 374 -10.68 -19.57 22.91
CA ASP A 374 -11.25 -18.35 23.49
C ASP A 374 -11.61 -17.37 22.36
N ALA A 375 -12.87 -16.93 22.35
CA ALA A 375 -13.35 -15.83 21.51
C ALA A 375 -13.66 -14.61 22.38
N MET A 376 -13.21 -13.43 21.93
CA MET A 376 -13.24 -12.19 22.71
C MET A 376 -14.67 -11.71 23.02
N THR A 377 -14.84 -11.20 24.25
CA THR A 377 -16.05 -10.52 24.72
C THR A 377 -16.09 -9.05 24.30
N MET A 378 -17.30 -8.57 23.95
CA MET A 378 -17.61 -7.15 23.73
C MET A 378 -18.30 -6.54 24.98
N PRO A 379 -18.30 -5.19 25.15
CA PRO A 379 -18.48 -4.54 26.45
C PRO A 379 -19.94 -4.39 26.91
N LYS A 380 -20.12 -4.19 28.23
CA LYS A 380 -21.40 -3.96 28.90
C LYS A 380 -21.84 -2.49 28.84
N PRO A 381 -23.13 -2.19 28.66
CA PRO A 381 -23.74 -0.94 29.12
C PRO A 381 -23.86 -0.87 30.65
N SER A 382 -24.03 0.34 31.16
CA SER A 382 -23.97 0.69 32.58
C SER A 382 -25.21 0.33 33.41
N THR A 383 -25.04 0.41 34.74
CA THR A 383 -25.97 -0.03 35.79
C THR A 383 -27.27 0.77 35.90
N ALA A 384 -28.43 0.08 35.86
CA ALA A 384 -29.67 0.55 36.52
C ALA A 384 -30.75 -0.54 36.74
N ALA A 385 -30.46 -1.69 37.37
CA ALA A 385 -31.50 -2.60 37.91
C ALA A 385 -30.95 -3.68 38.86
N ALA A 386 -30.46 -3.31 40.05
CA ALA A 386 -30.25 -4.26 41.13
C ALA A 386 -31.47 -4.26 42.07
N ALA A 387 -32.31 -5.30 42.00
CA ALA A 387 -33.12 -5.91 43.10
C ALA A 387 -34.38 -6.62 42.58
N ALA A 388 -34.35 -7.96 42.50
CA ALA A 388 -35.51 -8.86 42.72
C ALA A 388 -35.10 -10.34 42.54
N ALA A 389 -34.31 -10.89 43.48
CA ALA A 389 -34.02 -12.32 43.54
C ALA A 389 -34.57 -12.90 44.86
N ALA A 390 -35.85 -13.23 44.89
CA ALA A 390 -36.51 -13.91 46.00
C ALA A 390 -37.74 -14.71 45.52
N SER A 391 -38.06 -15.78 46.26
CA SER A 391 -39.23 -16.68 46.10
C SER A 391 -39.39 -17.37 44.73
N ALA A 392 -39.00 -18.65 44.68
CA ALA A 392 -39.47 -19.59 43.68
C ALA A 392 -40.86 -20.12 44.09
N GLU A 393 -41.92 -19.52 43.56
CA GLU A 393 -43.23 -20.18 43.47
C GLU A 393 -43.40 -20.78 42.07
N VAL A 394 -44.06 -21.93 41.98
CA VAL A 394 -44.30 -22.66 40.73
C VAL A 394 -45.24 -21.83 39.84
N GLY A 395 -44.67 -21.15 38.84
CA GLY A 395 -45.45 -20.32 37.93
C GLY A 395 -44.77 -20.09 36.60
N VAL A 396 -45.57 -20.20 35.54
CA VAL A 396 -45.42 -19.66 34.17
C VAL A 396 -44.07 -18.98 33.89
N PRO A 397 -43.24 -19.48 32.95
CA PRO A 397 -41.98 -18.88 32.54
C PRO A 397 -42.06 -17.36 32.35
N LEU A 398 -40.99 -16.62 32.71
CA LEU A 398 -40.97 -15.17 32.64
C LEU A 398 -41.39 -14.63 31.27
N ILE A 399 -40.94 -15.28 30.20
CA ILE A 399 -41.29 -14.97 28.80
C ILE A 399 -42.80 -15.15 28.51
N GLU A 400 -43.46 -16.15 29.08
CA GLU A 400 -44.92 -16.35 28.95
C GLU A 400 -45.71 -15.30 29.75
N LYS A 401 -45.24 -14.90 30.94
CA LYS A 401 -45.84 -13.79 31.71
C LYS A 401 -45.75 -12.48 30.94
N LEU A 402 -44.58 -12.18 30.34
CA LEU A 402 -44.38 -11.01 29.48
C LEU A 402 -45.31 -11.04 28.26
N LYS A 403 -45.41 -12.20 27.58
CA LYS A 403 -46.33 -12.38 26.45
C LYS A 403 -47.79 -12.07 26.82
N ILE A 404 -48.28 -12.65 27.93
CA ILE A 404 -49.67 -12.45 28.39
C ILE A 404 -49.99 -10.97 28.63
N GLU A 405 -49.07 -10.23 29.23
CA GLU A 405 -49.26 -8.79 29.50
C GLU A 405 -49.06 -7.93 28.24
N ALA A 406 -48.19 -8.35 27.31
CA ALA A 406 -48.00 -7.71 26.01
C ALA A 406 -49.23 -7.90 25.09
N ASP A 407 -49.88 -9.06 25.12
CA ASP A 407 -51.12 -9.32 24.38
C ASP A 407 -52.34 -8.62 25.00
N LYS A 408 -52.29 -8.25 26.29
CA LYS A 408 -53.23 -7.30 26.91
C LYS A 408 -52.99 -5.84 26.51
N GLY A 409 -52.02 -5.55 25.64
CA GLY A 409 -51.74 -4.21 25.14
C GLY A 409 -50.91 -3.32 26.08
N LYS A 410 -50.29 -3.86 27.13
CA LYS A 410 -49.44 -3.05 28.03
C LYS A 410 -48.11 -2.71 27.34
N LEU A 411 -47.93 -1.44 26.99
CA LEU A 411 -46.77 -0.90 26.27
C LEU A 411 -45.41 -1.40 26.82
N ALA A 412 -45.18 -1.27 28.12
CA ALA A 412 -43.94 -1.72 28.76
C ALA A 412 -43.71 -3.24 28.62
N ALA A 413 -44.77 -4.05 28.66
CA ALA A 413 -44.67 -5.49 28.45
C ALA A 413 -44.43 -5.84 26.97
N ILE A 414 -45.00 -5.07 26.03
CA ILE A 414 -44.73 -5.22 24.59
C ILE A 414 -43.25 -4.97 24.30
N LEU A 415 -42.66 -3.90 24.82
CA LEU A 415 -41.23 -3.61 24.66
C LEU A 415 -40.34 -4.69 25.28
N GLN A 416 -40.60 -5.08 26.54
CA GLN A 416 -39.82 -6.11 27.23
C GLN A 416 -39.92 -7.47 26.54
N TYR A 417 -41.09 -7.84 26.02
CA TYR A 417 -41.27 -9.09 25.27
C TYR A 417 -40.57 -9.04 23.90
N ALA A 418 -40.66 -7.92 23.18
CA ALA A 418 -39.98 -7.75 21.89
C ALA A 418 -38.45 -7.75 22.02
N GLU A 419 -37.90 -7.10 23.05
CA GLU A 419 -36.45 -7.09 23.31
C GLU A 419 -35.96 -8.47 23.79
N ALA A 420 -36.76 -9.22 24.56
CA ALA A 420 -36.43 -10.60 24.92
C ALA A 420 -36.31 -11.51 23.69
N LEU A 421 -37.25 -11.42 22.76
CA LEU A 421 -37.24 -12.16 21.49
C LEU A 421 -36.12 -11.70 20.53
N PHE A 422 -35.76 -10.41 20.55
CA PHE A 422 -34.67 -9.86 19.75
C PHE A 422 -33.29 -10.27 20.26
N THR A 423 -33.08 -10.25 21.58
CA THR A 423 -31.79 -10.52 22.24
C THR A 423 -31.56 -12.00 22.58
N GLY A 424 -32.62 -12.80 22.65
CA GLY A 424 -32.57 -14.17 23.17
C GLY A 424 -32.31 -14.24 24.69
N SER A 425 -32.55 -13.16 25.43
CA SER A 425 -32.17 -13.05 26.86
C SER A 425 -32.94 -13.99 27.80
N CYS A 426 -34.12 -14.48 27.41
CA CYS A 426 -34.85 -15.52 28.15
C CYS A 426 -35.66 -16.49 27.26
N CYS A 427 -35.34 -16.55 25.96
CA CYS A 427 -35.92 -17.45 24.96
C CYS A 427 -34.97 -17.61 23.76
N GLU A 428 -35.30 -18.44 22.78
CA GLU A 428 -34.61 -18.42 21.48
C GLU A 428 -34.88 -17.09 20.75
N VAL A 429 -33.96 -16.68 19.87
CA VAL A 429 -34.09 -15.45 19.08
C VAL A 429 -35.17 -15.65 18.01
N ASP A 430 -36.19 -14.81 18.05
CA ASP A 430 -37.29 -14.79 17.07
C ASP A 430 -37.49 -13.35 16.56
N LEU A 431 -36.73 -13.00 15.52
CA LEU A 431 -36.77 -11.69 14.89
C LEU A 431 -38.13 -11.38 14.24
N LEU A 432 -38.91 -12.40 13.84
CA LEU A 432 -40.20 -12.22 13.18
C LEU A 432 -41.29 -11.84 14.19
N THR A 433 -41.34 -12.56 15.33
CA THR A 433 -42.25 -12.21 16.41
C THR A 433 -41.80 -10.90 17.08
N ALA A 434 -40.49 -10.68 17.32
CA ALA A 434 -39.99 -9.40 17.83
C ALA A 434 -40.44 -8.22 16.97
N ARG A 435 -40.21 -8.31 15.64
CA ARG A 435 -40.66 -7.32 14.63
C ARG A 435 -42.16 -7.04 14.71
N THR A 436 -42.97 -8.08 14.94
CA THR A 436 -44.43 -7.97 15.08
C THR A 436 -44.84 -7.18 16.33
N TYR A 437 -44.16 -7.39 17.46
CA TYR A 437 -44.46 -6.68 18.71
C TYR A 437 -43.92 -5.24 18.71
N TYR A 438 -42.72 -4.98 18.17
CA TYR A 438 -42.27 -3.61 17.92
C TYR A 438 -43.24 -2.85 17.01
N ASN A 439 -43.79 -3.51 15.98
CA ASN A 439 -44.77 -2.88 15.10
C ASN A 439 -46.11 -2.55 15.80
N LYS A 440 -46.46 -3.21 16.92
CA LYS A 440 -47.61 -2.79 17.75
C LYS A 440 -47.42 -1.37 18.33
N ILE A 441 -46.18 -0.90 18.49
CA ILE A 441 -45.84 0.43 19.02
C ILE A 441 -45.54 1.42 17.88
N ALA A 442 -44.80 0.99 16.85
CA ALA A 442 -44.42 1.82 15.70
C ALA A 442 -45.59 2.31 14.81
N ILE A 443 -46.83 1.89 15.08
CA ILE A 443 -48.06 2.36 14.42
C ILE A 443 -48.91 3.30 15.30
N LEU A 444 -48.52 3.50 16.56
CA LEU A 444 -49.21 4.39 17.49
C LEU A 444 -48.83 5.85 17.21
N ASN A 445 -49.64 6.77 17.72
CA ASN A 445 -49.37 8.21 17.63
C ASN A 445 -49.26 8.82 19.04
N ALA A 446 -48.80 10.07 19.12
CA ALA A 446 -48.57 10.75 20.39
C ALA A 446 -49.81 10.84 21.31
N ASN A 447 -51.03 10.76 20.77
CA ASN A 447 -52.26 10.77 21.57
C ASN A 447 -52.54 9.41 22.26
N SER A 448 -51.79 8.35 21.94
CA SER A 448 -51.87 7.03 22.57
C SER A 448 -51.05 6.89 23.85
N GLY A 449 -50.43 7.98 24.34
CA GLY A 449 -49.58 7.96 25.53
C GLY A 449 -48.18 7.41 25.31
N VAL A 450 -47.74 7.29 24.05
CA VAL A 450 -46.39 6.86 23.64
C VAL A 450 -45.60 8.08 23.17
N SER A 451 -44.34 8.19 23.58
CA SER A 451 -43.44 9.25 23.12
C SER A 451 -42.95 9.01 21.68
N LEU A 452 -42.58 10.09 20.98
CA LEU A 452 -41.93 9.97 19.67
C LEU A 452 -40.62 9.17 19.74
N ALA A 453 -39.90 9.21 20.87
CA ALA A 453 -38.69 8.42 21.09
C ALA A 453 -38.97 6.91 21.13
N GLU A 454 -40.03 6.47 21.81
CA GLU A 454 -40.42 5.04 21.86
C GLU A 454 -40.91 4.53 20.49
N ILE A 455 -41.58 5.39 19.71
CA ILE A 455 -41.95 5.10 18.31
C ILE A 455 -40.69 4.96 17.46
N ALA A 456 -39.76 5.91 17.57
CA ALA A 456 -38.50 5.90 16.81
C ALA A 456 -37.64 4.68 17.14
N GLU A 457 -37.52 4.32 18.42
CA GLU A 457 -36.78 3.14 18.88
C GLU A 457 -37.43 1.84 18.37
N SER A 458 -38.77 1.75 18.42
CA SER A 458 -39.49 0.59 17.87
C SER A 458 -39.28 0.45 16.36
N GLU A 459 -39.27 1.56 15.62
CA GLU A 459 -38.94 1.57 14.19
C GLU A 459 -37.47 1.19 13.92
N PHE A 460 -36.53 1.65 14.76
CA PHE A 460 -35.11 1.28 14.67
C PHE A 460 -34.92 -0.22 14.87
N LYS A 461 -35.51 -0.79 15.92
CA LYS A 461 -35.46 -2.23 16.24
C LYS A 461 -36.10 -3.10 15.15
N ILE A 462 -37.18 -2.63 14.51
CA ILE A 462 -37.73 -3.29 13.30
C ILE A 462 -36.70 -3.27 12.17
N GLY A 463 -36.03 -2.13 11.95
CA GLY A 463 -34.93 -1.99 10.98
C GLY A 463 -33.80 -3.00 11.24
N GLU A 464 -33.37 -3.14 12.50
CA GLU A 464 -32.39 -4.14 12.93
C GLU A 464 -32.85 -5.58 12.64
N CYS A 465 -34.11 -5.94 12.96
CA CYS A 465 -34.65 -7.26 12.61
C CYS A 465 -34.61 -7.53 11.10
N PHE A 466 -34.81 -6.52 10.25
CA PHE A 466 -34.68 -6.65 8.80
C PHE A 466 -33.20 -6.75 8.37
N ARG A 467 -32.31 -5.93 8.93
CA ARG A 467 -30.87 -5.92 8.62
C ARG A 467 -30.20 -7.25 8.95
N LEU A 468 -30.48 -7.81 10.13
CA LEU A 468 -30.00 -9.13 10.56
C LEU A 468 -30.56 -10.29 9.70
N SER A 469 -31.73 -10.08 9.07
CA SER A 469 -32.33 -11.03 8.14
C SER A 469 -31.84 -10.87 6.68
N GLY A 470 -30.91 -9.94 6.41
CA GLY A 470 -30.43 -9.61 5.06
C GLY A 470 -31.39 -8.77 4.20
N GLU A 471 -32.51 -8.31 4.78
CA GLU A 471 -33.58 -7.56 4.08
C GLU A 471 -33.27 -6.04 4.03
N PHE A 472 -32.11 -5.65 3.50
CA PHE A 472 -31.55 -4.29 3.64
C PHE A 472 -32.47 -3.16 3.12
N GLN A 473 -33.23 -3.39 2.04
CA GLN A 473 -34.16 -2.38 1.52
C GLN A 473 -35.31 -2.12 2.51
N SER A 474 -35.83 -3.16 3.15
CA SER A 474 -36.84 -3.06 4.21
C SER A 474 -36.26 -2.36 5.45
N ALA A 475 -35.05 -2.73 5.87
CA ALA A 475 -34.34 -2.07 6.97
C ALA A 475 -34.22 -0.56 6.73
N SER A 476 -33.78 -0.16 5.53
CA SER A 476 -33.61 1.25 5.16
C SER A 476 -34.90 2.07 5.23
N ASN A 477 -36.06 1.46 4.95
CA ASN A 477 -37.35 2.13 5.03
C ASN A 477 -37.74 2.43 6.49
N PHE A 478 -37.45 1.51 7.40
CA PHE A 478 -37.69 1.69 8.83
C PHE A 478 -36.68 2.64 9.47
N TYR A 479 -35.40 2.57 9.12
CA TYR A 479 -34.42 3.56 9.56
C TYR A 479 -34.75 4.98 9.08
N LYS A 480 -35.28 5.14 7.86
CA LYS A 480 -35.74 6.45 7.35
C LYS A 480 -36.87 7.04 8.19
N ARG A 481 -37.84 6.22 8.62
CA ARG A 481 -38.93 6.65 9.52
C ARG A 481 -38.39 6.99 10.92
N SER A 482 -37.59 6.09 11.49
CA SER A 482 -36.97 6.27 12.80
C SER A 482 -36.11 7.54 12.88
N THR A 483 -35.36 7.83 11.80
CA THR A 483 -34.61 9.09 11.61
C THR A 483 -35.52 10.32 11.58
N GLN A 484 -36.71 10.25 10.98
CA GLN A 484 -37.69 11.35 10.97
C GLN A 484 -38.25 11.62 12.37
N HIS A 485 -38.32 10.59 13.22
CA HIS A 485 -38.71 10.70 14.63
C HIS A 485 -37.54 11.02 15.58
N GLY A 486 -36.32 11.23 15.06
CA GLY A 486 -35.17 11.75 15.81
C GLY A 486 -34.22 10.71 16.40
N ASN A 487 -34.35 9.42 16.05
CA ASN A 487 -33.39 8.40 16.49
C ASN A 487 -32.04 8.55 15.76
N ALA A 488 -30.95 8.53 16.51
CA ALA A 488 -29.61 8.82 16.01
C ALA A 488 -28.90 7.57 15.47
N GLU A 489 -29.09 6.40 16.10
CA GLU A 489 -28.59 5.12 15.61
C GLU A 489 -29.16 4.80 14.22
N ALA A 490 -30.47 4.93 14.03
CA ALA A 490 -31.14 4.71 12.75
C ALA A 490 -30.56 5.58 11.62
N ALA A 491 -30.25 6.84 11.92
CA ALA A 491 -29.62 7.74 10.96
C ALA A 491 -28.18 7.29 10.62
N PHE A 492 -27.43 6.78 11.60
CA PHE A 492 -26.09 6.24 11.40
C PHE A 492 -26.09 4.92 10.63
N GLU A 493 -26.88 3.93 11.03
CA GLU A 493 -26.94 2.61 10.36
C GLU A 493 -27.45 2.75 8.91
N LEU A 494 -28.35 3.70 8.64
CA LEU A 494 -28.76 4.05 7.28
C LEU A 494 -27.61 4.63 6.45
N ALA A 495 -26.72 5.42 7.06
CA ALA A 495 -25.54 5.96 6.41
C ALA A 495 -24.48 4.87 6.13
N GLU A 496 -24.30 3.91 7.04
CA GLU A 496 -23.42 2.75 6.83
C GLU A 496 -23.97 1.82 5.72
N LEU A 497 -25.28 1.52 5.67
CA LEU A 497 -25.86 0.75 4.55
C LEU A 497 -25.67 1.41 3.17
N LEU A 498 -25.69 2.75 3.11
CA LEU A 498 -25.37 3.54 1.91
C LEU A 498 -23.87 3.56 1.59
N PHE A 499 -23.01 3.44 2.61
CA PHE A 499 -21.55 3.41 2.48
C PHE A 499 -21.05 2.04 2.00
N GLU A 500 -21.59 0.96 2.57
CA GLU A 500 -21.29 -0.43 2.21
C GLU A 500 -21.90 -0.87 0.86
N GLY A 501 -22.73 -0.04 0.23
CA GLY A 501 -23.45 -0.39 -1.00
C GLY A 501 -24.56 -1.44 -0.83
N LYS A 502 -25.00 -1.73 0.41
CA LYS A 502 -26.11 -2.67 0.67
C LYS A 502 -27.46 -2.17 0.18
N ILE A 503 -27.59 -0.85 0.01
CA ILE A 503 -28.73 -0.19 -0.65
C ILE A 503 -28.22 0.87 -1.65
N PRO A 504 -28.96 1.17 -2.73
CA PRO A 504 -28.53 2.17 -3.72
C PRO A 504 -28.39 3.56 -3.11
N CYS A 505 -27.22 4.18 -3.32
CA CYS A 505 -26.90 5.54 -2.90
C CYS A 505 -26.89 6.49 -4.10
N ARG A 506 -27.65 7.59 -4.06
CA ARG A 506 -27.74 8.52 -5.21
C ARG A 506 -26.54 9.45 -5.33
N SER A 507 -25.91 9.80 -4.20
CA SER A 507 -24.74 10.67 -4.13
C SER A 507 -24.06 10.59 -2.77
N GLY A 508 -22.78 10.97 -2.68
CA GLY A 508 -22.08 11.11 -1.39
C GLY A 508 -22.79 12.06 -0.42
N ILE A 509 -23.45 13.10 -0.94
CA ILE A 509 -24.26 14.07 -0.19
C ILE A 509 -25.43 13.37 0.54
N GLU A 510 -26.11 12.41 -0.11
CA GLU A 510 -27.23 11.67 0.52
C GLU A 510 -26.76 10.92 1.77
N ARG A 511 -25.70 10.11 1.62
CA ARG A 511 -25.06 9.39 2.73
C ARG A 511 -24.60 10.35 3.84
N ASN A 512 -23.87 11.40 3.48
CA ASN A 512 -23.34 12.35 4.46
C ASN A 512 -24.43 13.11 5.21
N THR A 513 -25.57 13.38 4.58
CA THR A 513 -26.73 14.00 5.24
C THR A 513 -27.25 13.14 6.40
N TYR A 514 -27.17 11.81 6.29
CA TYR A 514 -27.57 10.90 7.38
C TYR A 514 -26.52 10.84 8.51
N TYR A 515 -25.22 10.80 8.20
CA TYR A 515 -24.16 10.97 9.21
C TYR A 515 -24.30 12.32 9.94
N LYS A 516 -24.55 13.41 9.20
CA LYS A 516 -24.80 14.73 9.78
C LYS A 516 -25.98 14.73 10.73
N ARG A 517 -27.12 14.11 10.35
CA ARG A 517 -28.30 14.02 11.23
C ARG A 517 -28.02 13.24 12.50
N ALA A 518 -27.36 12.09 12.42
CA ALA A 518 -26.94 11.32 13.59
C ALA A 518 -26.01 12.15 14.50
N ALA A 519 -25.06 12.88 13.91
CA ALA A 519 -24.17 13.79 14.61
C ALA A 519 -24.90 14.99 15.24
N ASP A 520 -25.91 15.53 14.57
CA ASP A 520 -26.75 16.62 15.05
C ASP A 520 -27.58 16.21 16.27
N PHE A 521 -28.15 14.99 16.24
CA PHE A 521 -28.84 14.35 17.36
C PHE A 521 -27.90 13.94 18.52
N GLY A 522 -26.58 14.08 18.38
CA GLY A 522 -25.61 13.94 19.46
C GLY A 522 -24.92 12.59 19.56
N LEU A 523 -25.06 11.71 18.57
CA LEU A 523 -24.39 10.40 18.58
C LEU A 523 -22.88 10.56 18.36
N GLU A 524 -22.08 10.20 19.36
CA GLU A 524 -20.62 10.36 19.39
C GLU A 524 -19.93 9.75 18.15
N LYS A 525 -20.21 8.47 17.83
CA LYS A 525 -19.66 7.80 16.64
C LYS A 525 -20.00 8.52 15.33
N ALA A 526 -21.13 9.22 15.27
CA ALA A 526 -21.53 10.01 14.11
C ALA A 526 -20.85 11.38 14.07
N ILE A 527 -20.67 12.04 15.21
CA ILE A 527 -19.92 13.31 15.31
C ILE A 527 -18.50 13.11 14.82
N ASN A 528 -17.82 12.07 15.31
CA ASN A 528 -16.47 11.74 14.88
C ASN A 528 -16.42 11.43 13.38
N LYS A 529 -17.25 10.50 12.88
CA LYS A 529 -17.34 10.13 11.46
C LYS A 529 -17.65 11.33 10.56
N TYR A 530 -18.59 12.20 10.93
CA TYR A 530 -18.95 13.38 10.14
C TYR A 530 -17.85 14.46 10.20
N ALA A 531 -17.21 14.69 11.35
CA ALA A 531 -16.08 15.60 11.47
C ALA A 531 -14.91 15.16 10.57
N GLN A 532 -14.58 13.85 10.55
CA GLN A 532 -13.58 13.28 9.64
C GLN A 532 -13.99 13.44 8.17
N ILE A 533 -15.25 13.14 7.83
CA ILE A 533 -15.78 13.34 6.47
C ILE A 533 -15.60 14.80 6.05
N MET A 534 -16.01 15.76 6.87
CA MET A 534 -15.89 17.19 6.55
C MET A 534 -14.43 17.66 6.51
N TYR A 535 -13.54 17.05 7.29
CA TYR A 535 -12.11 17.41 7.30
C TYR A 535 -11.36 16.95 6.05
N TRP A 536 -11.68 15.75 5.53
CA TRP A 536 -10.95 15.10 4.43
C TRP A 536 -11.66 15.13 3.07
N TYR A 537 -12.98 15.24 3.04
CA TYR A 537 -13.80 15.05 1.83
C TYR A 537 -14.94 16.05 1.66
N GLY A 538 -15.49 16.61 2.74
CA GLY A 538 -16.72 17.40 2.67
C GLY A 538 -17.95 16.63 2.18
N ASP A 539 -19.00 17.38 1.84
CA ASP A 539 -20.26 16.83 1.35
C ASP A 539 -20.28 16.59 -0.17
N ASP A 540 -19.62 17.45 -0.93
CA ASP A 540 -19.51 17.42 -2.40
C ASP A 540 -18.20 16.82 -2.93
N GLY A 541 -17.31 16.37 -2.04
CA GLY A 541 -15.96 15.92 -2.38
C GLY A 541 -14.87 16.98 -2.21
N GLN A 542 -15.20 18.18 -1.69
CA GLN A 542 -14.23 19.20 -1.27
C GLN A 542 -14.20 19.37 0.26
N PRO A 543 -13.04 19.26 0.93
CA PRO A 543 -12.90 19.48 2.38
C PRO A 543 -13.54 20.78 2.89
N ASN A 544 -14.35 20.68 3.94
CA ASN A 544 -14.93 21.81 4.66
C ASN A 544 -14.46 21.80 6.13
N LYS A 545 -13.19 22.18 6.31
CA LYS A 545 -12.51 22.15 7.63
C LYS A 545 -13.16 23.10 8.65
N ARG A 546 -13.87 24.15 8.22
CA ARG A 546 -14.65 25.03 9.13
C ARG A 546 -15.74 24.26 9.85
N ILE A 547 -16.56 23.51 9.10
CA ILE A 547 -17.58 22.63 9.70
C ILE A 547 -16.92 21.53 10.54
N ALA A 548 -15.82 20.93 10.06
CA ALA A 548 -15.11 19.93 10.86
C ALA A 548 -14.67 20.47 12.25
N ILE A 549 -14.19 21.71 12.33
CA ILE A 549 -13.80 22.37 13.59
C ILE A 549 -15.02 22.62 14.50
N GLU A 550 -16.19 22.99 13.95
CA GLU A 550 -17.43 23.09 14.71
C GLU A 550 -17.80 21.74 15.37
N TYR A 551 -17.63 20.62 14.65
CA TYR A 551 -17.86 19.28 15.21
C TYR A 551 -16.71 18.79 16.12
N PHE A 552 -15.45 19.22 15.93
CA PHE A 552 -14.37 18.97 16.91
C PHE A 552 -14.72 19.58 18.26
N LYS A 553 -15.21 20.82 18.29
CA LYS A 553 -15.70 21.42 19.53
C LYS A 553 -16.90 20.63 20.08
N LYS A 554 -17.90 20.31 19.24
CA LYS A 554 -19.09 19.57 19.69
C LYS A 554 -18.75 18.20 20.31
N GLY A 555 -17.84 17.46 19.71
CA GLY A 555 -17.36 16.18 20.26
C GLY A 555 -16.50 16.36 21.52
N SER A 556 -15.66 17.40 21.55
CA SER A 556 -14.90 17.77 22.75
C SER A 556 -15.81 18.15 23.93
N ASP A 557 -16.93 18.83 23.68
CA ASP A 557 -17.94 19.19 24.69
C ASP A 557 -18.66 17.94 25.26
N LEU A 558 -18.73 16.85 24.49
CA LEU A 558 -19.28 15.55 24.90
C LEU A 558 -18.24 14.63 25.58
N GLY A 559 -16.95 14.94 25.46
CA GLY A 559 -15.86 14.14 26.04
C GLY A 559 -15.28 13.06 25.12
N ASP A 560 -15.57 13.08 23.81
CA ASP A 560 -14.86 12.21 22.85
C ASP A 560 -13.36 12.59 22.85
N PRO A 561 -12.44 11.64 23.09
CA PRO A 561 -11.05 11.96 23.32
C PRO A 561 -10.30 12.36 22.04
N GLU A 562 -10.70 11.87 20.87
CA GLU A 562 -10.14 12.29 19.59
C GLU A 562 -10.56 13.72 19.25
N MET A 563 -11.83 14.05 19.46
CA MET A 563 -12.37 15.39 19.26
C MET A 563 -11.77 16.38 20.27
N MET A 564 -11.58 15.99 21.54
CA MET A 564 -10.84 16.77 22.54
C MET A 564 -9.41 17.10 22.09
N TYR A 565 -8.68 16.12 21.55
CA TYR A 565 -7.32 16.32 21.02
C TYR A 565 -7.30 17.27 19.81
N LEU A 566 -8.22 17.05 18.86
CA LEU A 566 -8.29 17.89 17.66
C LEU A 566 -8.66 19.33 18.00
N TRP A 567 -9.57 19.53 18.96
CA TRP A 567 -9.95 20.83 19.52
C TRP A 567 -8.79 21.47 20.31
N SER A 568 -8.08 20.72 21.17
CA SER A 568 -6.93 21.23 21.93
C SER A 568 -5.85 21.79 21.00
N CYS A 569 -5.53 21.08 19.91
CA CYS A 569 -4.58 21.54 18.90
C CYS A 569 -5.01 22.85 18.20
N ARG A 570 -6.32 23.15 18.10
CA ARG A 570 -6.78 24.45 17.57
C ARG A 570 -6.62 25.56 18.61
N CYS A 571 -7.01 25.30 19.85
CA CYS A 571 -6.88 26.25 20.96
C CYS A 571 -5.40 26.59 21.29
N GLU A 572 -4.48 25.63 21.15
CA GLU A 572 -3.05 25.84 21.43
C GLU A 572 -2.42 26.84 20.46
N TYR A 573 -2.63 26.66 19.15
CA TYR A 573 -2.00 27.48 18.11
C TYR A 573 -2.85 28.66 17.65
N GLY A 574 -4.10 28.79 18.12
CA GLY A 574 -5.03 29.82 17.64
C GLY A 574 -5.47 29.61 16.18
N ARG A 575 -5.44 28.37 15.69
CA ARG A 575 -5.75 28.03 14.31
C ARG A 575 -7.26 28.03 14.09
N ASP A 576 -7.75 29.01 13.33
CA ASP A 576 -9.16 29.25 13.00
C ASP A 576 -10.07 29.56 14.23
N VAL A 577 -9.49 29.67 15.42
CA VAL A 577 -10.16 29.93 16.71
C VAL A 577 -9.26 30.80 17.60
N PRO A 578 -9.80 31.57 18.57
CA PRO A 578 -8.96 32.32 19.52
C PRO A 578 -8.02 31.41 20.30
N GLN A 579 -6.75 31.82 20.45
CA GLN A 579 -5.77 31.05 21.21
C GLN A 579 -6.15 31.00 22.70
N ASN A 580 -6.15 29.80 23.28
CA ASN A 580 -6.41 29.55 24.70
C ASN A 580 -5.55 28.39 25.20
N ILE A 581 -4.26 28.66 25.47
CA ILE A 581 -3.28 27.67 25.93
C ILE A 581 -3.74 26.94 27.22
N PRO A 582 -4.28 27.61 28.27
CA PRO A 582 -4.78 26.91 29.46
C PRO A 582 -5.91 25.91 29.18
N GLU A 583 -6.84 26.23 28.29
CA GLU A 583 -7.89 25.31 27.86
C GLU A 583 -7.32 24.16 27.03
N ALA A 584 -6.44 24.47 26.07
CA ALA A 584 -5.77 23.47 25.22
C ALA A 584 -5.03 22.41 26.05
N MET A 585 -4.19 22.82 26.99
CA MET A 585 -3.41 21.88 27.81
C MET A 585 -4.30 21.02 28.71
N LYS A 586 -5.42 21.57 29.22
CA LYS A 586 -6.42 20.81 29.99
C LYS A 586 -7.14 19.76 29.13
N LEU A 587 -7.55 20.14 27.92
CA LEU A 587 -8.20 19.22 26.97
C LEU A 587 -7.25 18.11 26.51
N LEU A 588 -5.99 18.46 26.22
CA LEU A 588 -4.94 17.52 25.86
C LEU A 588 -4.69 16.51 26.97
N GLN A 589 -4.60 16.97 28.22
CA GLN A 589 -4.45 16.09 29.38
C GLN A 589 -5.65 15.16 29.57
N ASN A 590 -6.88 15.67 29.47
CA ASN A 590 -8.09 14.85 29.55
C ASN A 590 -8.14 13.77 28.47
N SER A 591 -7.80 14.12 27.21
CA SER A 591 -7.74 13.16 26.09
C SER A 591 -6.67 12.08 26.30
N ALA A 592 -5.50 12.45 26.83
CA ALA A 592 -4.43 11.52 27.14
C ALA A 592 -4.78 10.52 28.26
N GLU A 593 -5.52 10.96 29.28
CA GLU A 593 -6.05 10.09 30.36
C GLU A 593 -7.20 9.20 29.89
N LEU A 594 -7.97 9.62 28.89
CA LEU A 594 -8.94 8.78 28.15
C LEU A 594 -8.25 7.83 27.14
N ASN A 595 -6.95 7.59 27.32
CA ASN A 595 -6.10 6.67 26.59
C ASN A 595 -5.87 6.96 25.09
N TYR A 596 -6.16 8.16 24.58
CA TYR A 596 -5.96 8.46 23.16
C TYR A 596 -4.48 8.71 22.82
N ALA A 597 -3.86 7.80 22.07
CA ALA A 597 -2.41 7.75 21.83
C ALA A 597 -1.79 9.05 21.24
N PRO A 598 -2.41 9.75 20.26
CA PRO A 598 -1.88 11.03 19.77
C PRO A 598 -1.85 12.13 20.84
N ALA A 599 -2.83 12.16 21.75
CA ALA A 599 -2.83 13.10 22.88
C ALA A 599 -1.77 12.75 23.91
N GLN A 600 -1.59 11.45 24.22
CA GLN A 600 -0.50 10.98 25.09
C GLN A 600 0.86 11.39 24.53
N TYR A 601 1.09 11.19 23.22
CA TYR A 601 2.33 11.62 22.57
C TYR A 601 2.53 13.15 22.63
N ASN A 602 1.53 13.96 22.26
CA ASN A 602 1.70 15.42 22.32
C ASN A 602 1.90 15.92 23.76
N LEU A 603 1.16 15.37 24.74
CA LEU A 603 1.37 15.69 26.16
C LEU A 603 2.79 15.35 26.61
N ALA A 604 3.32 14.20 26.20
CA ALA A 604 4.69 13.81 26.45
C ALA A 604 5.70 14.79 25.83
N ILE A 605 5.46 15.31 24.62
CA ILE A 605 6.30 16.35 23.98
C ILE A 605 6.29 17.66 24.79
N HIS A 606 5.14 18.09 25.32
CA HIS A 606 5.04 19.27 26.19
C HIS A 606 5.81 19.08 27.50
N LEU A 607 5.63 17.94 28.17
CA LEU A 607 6.33 17.59 29.40
C LEU A 607 7.85 17.43 29.20
N TYR A 608 8.27 16.83 28.08
CA TYR A 608 9.68 16.59 27.76
C TYR A 608 10.43 17.91 27.50
N ASN A 609 9.82 18.84 26.78
CA ASN A 609 10.45 20.11 26.41
C ASN A 609 10.21 21.23 27.44
N GLY A 610 9.16 21.14 28.26
CA GLY A 610 8.71 22.24 29.12
C GLY A 610 7.95 23.33 28.36
N ILE A 611 7.29 22.97 27.27
CA ILE A 611 6.51 23.91 26.43
C ILE A 611 5.10 23.98 27.01
N HIS A 612 4.64 25.19 27.36
CA HIS A 612 3.33 25.50 27.95
C HIS A 612 3.02 24.84 29.33
N MET A 613 3.86 23.92 29.80
CA MET A 613 3.80 23.32 31.14
C MET A 613 5.20 23.08 31.71
N LYS A 614 5.29 22.77 33.00
CA LYS A 614 6.58 22.49 33.66
C LYS A 614 7.22 21.23 33.05
N LYS A 615 8.52 21.30 32.75
CA LYS A 615 9.29 20.14 32.28
C LYS A 615 9.31 19.02 33.32
N ASP A 616 8.94 17.82 32.88
CA ASP A 616 8.92 16.57 33.66
C ASP A 616 9.27 15.40 32.74
N VAL A 617 10.51 14.92 32.84
CA VAL A 617 11.04 13.91 31.90
C VAL A 617 10.49 12.52 32.23
N ASP A 618 10.39 12.16 33.50
CA ASP A 618 9.93 10.84 33.93
C ASP A 618 8.45 10.65 33.54
N LEU A 619 7.61 11.66 33.76
CA LEU A 619 6.22 11.63 33.32
C LEU A 619 6.09 11.64 31.78
N SER A 620 6.99 12.33 31.06
CA SER A 620 7.01 12.27 29.59
C SER A 620 7.31 10.86 29.07
N ILE A 621 8.25 10.13 29.69
CA ILE A 621 8.60 8.76 29.32
C ILE A 621 7.40 7.82 29.53
N GLU A 622 6.64 8.00 30.62
CA GLU A 622 5.42 7.23 30.88
C GLU A 622 4.35 7.44 29.79
N TYR A 623 4.08 8.69 29.38
CA TYR A 623 3.12 8.95 28.30
C TYR A 623 3.64 8.51 26.92
N PHE A 624 4.95 8.63 26.65
CA PHE A 624 5.54 8.03 25.44
C PHE A 624 5.38 6.51 25.44
N ARG A 625 5.56 5.83 26.57
CA ARG A 625 5.32 4.39 26.70
C ARG A 625 3.87 4.02 26.39
N ARG A 626 2.90 4.73 26.98
CA ARG A 626 1.46 4.48 26.75
C ARG A 626 1.07 4.65 25.28
N ALA A 627 1.57 5.70 24.63
CA ALA A 627 1.35 5.91 23.20
C ALA A 627 2.08 4.85 22.35
N ALA A 628 3.30 4.45 22.72
CA ALA A 628 4.08 3.43 22.04
C ALA A 628 3.47 2.02 22.15
N THR A 629 2.86 1.68 23.28
CA THR A 629 2.07 0.42 23.43
C THR A 629 0.80 0.38 22.58
N GLN A 630 0.41 1.51 21.99
CA GLN A 630 -0.67 1.64 20.99
C GLN A 630 -0.08 1.85 19.58
N ASP A 631 1.18 1.44 19.37
CA ASP A 631 1.96 1.56 18.13
C ASP A 631 2.03 2.98 17.52
N HIS A 632 1.91 4.03 18.36
CA HIS A 632 2.02 5.42 17.88
C HIS A 632 3.43 5.70 17.30
N PRO A 633 3.58 6.00 16.00
CA PRO A 633 4.87 5.89 15.29
C PRO A 633 6.02 6.69 15.92
N LYS A 634 5.74 7.94 16.31
CA LYS A 634 6.73 8.83 16.93
C LYS A 634 6.96 8.51 18.41
N ALA A 635 5.98 7.93 19.11
CA ALA A 635 6.14 7.60 20.53
C ALA A 635 7.07 6.40 20.73
N LEU A 636 7.00 5.42 19.83
CA LEU A 636 7.93 4.29 19.77
C LEU A 636 9.40 4.77 19.75
N LEU A 637 9.73 5.71 18.85
CA LEU A 637 11.07 6.29 18.77
C LEU A 637 11.46 7.07 20.04
N PHE A 638 10.56 7.94 20.52
CA PHE A 638 10.81 8.73 21.74
C PHE A 638 11.09 7.85 22.94
N TYR A 639 10.28 6.80 23.18
CA TYR A 639 10.52 5.84 24.24
C TYR A 639 11.90 5.18 24.08
N SER A 640 12.17 4.60 22.91
CA SER A 640 13.41 3.86 22.62
C SER A 640 14.69 4.67 22.87
N ILE A 641 14.73 5.96 22.49
CA ILE A 641 15.91 6.78 22.77
C ILE A 641 16.03 7.11 24.27
N LEU A 642 14.90 7.41 24.91
CA LEU A 642 14.90 7.86 26.31
C LEU A 642 15.15 6.73 27.31
N THR A 643 14.78 5.49 27.00
CA THR A 643 14.89 4.34 27.91
C THR A 643 15.96 3.32 27.54
N ARG A 644 16.78 3.54 26.50
CA ARG A 644 17.79 2.59 26.00
C ARG A 644 18.71 1.97 27.06
N GLU A 645 19.02 2.71 28.13
CA GLU A 645 19.86 2.24 29.24
C GLU A 645 19.05 1.63 30.41
N SER A 646 17.80 2.06 30.61
CA SER A 646 16.96 1.65 31.74
C SER A 646 16.05 0.46 31.42
N ASP A 647 15.62 0.32 30.17
CA ASP A 647 14.75 -0.75 29.65
C ASP A 647 15.19 -1.12 28.21
N PRO A 648 16.35 -1.79 28.05
CA PRO A 648 16.92 -2.08 26.74
C PRO A 648 16.09 -3.06 25.90
N GLU A 649 15.31 -3.94 26.53
CA GLU A 649 14.52 -4.95 25.82
C GLU A 649 13.32 -4.31 25.12
N GLN A 650 12.47 -3.57 25.86
CA GLN A 650 11.33 -2.86 25.26
C GLN A 650 11.79 -1.70 24.36
N SER A 651 12.89 -1.02 24.72
CA SER A 651 13.53 -0.02 23.84
C SER A 651 13.87 -0.60 22.46
N ASN A 652 14.50 -1.78 22.41
CA ASN A 652 14.90 -2.37 21.13
C ASN A 652 13.68 -2.87 20.32
N GLU A 653 12.66 -3.43 20.98
CA GLU A 653 11.41 -3.81 20.31
C GLU A 653 10.73 -2.58 19.67
N PHE A 654 10.57 -1.50 20.42
CA PHE A 654 9.92 -0.28 19.94
C PHE A 654 10.77 0.45 18.89
N PHE A 655 12.10 0.36 18.95
CA PHE A 655 12.99 0.91 17.93
C PHE A 655 12.80 0.23 16.58
N GLU A 656 12.80 -1.12 16.56
CA GLU A 656 12.57 -1.88 15.33
C GLU A 656 11.14 -1.69 14.80
N LYS A 657 10.12 -1.61 15.68
CA LYS A 657 8.76 -1.21 15.27
C LYS A 657 8.75 0.18 14.60
N SER A 658 9.42 1.18 15.18
CA SER A 658 9.48 2.54 14.63
C SER A 658 10.18 2.58 13.26
N ARG A 659 11.24 1.80 13.08
CA ARG A 659 11.91 1.62 11.78
C ARG A 659 11.01 0.96 10.74
N ASN A 660 10.28 -0.10 11.11
CA ASN A 660 9.35 -0.80 10.23
C ASN A 660 8.15 0.07 9.83
N LEU A 661 7.75 1.02 10.67
CA LEU A 661 6.78 2.08 10.36
C LEU A 661 7.38 3.25 9.54
N ASN A 662 8.64 3.13 9.11
CA ASN A 662 9.40 4.11 8.32
C ASN A 662 9.60 5.47 8.99
N ASP A 663 9.83 5.50 10.30
CA ASP A 663 10.28 6.74 10.94
C ASP A 663 11.71 7.10 10.49
N PHE A 664 11.85 8.21 9.77
CA PHE A 664 13.11 8.68 9.22
C PHE A 664 14.18 8.97 10.28
N ASP A 665 13.80 9.39 11.49
CA ASP A 665 14.75 9.60 12.58
C ASP A 665 15.22 8.25 13.18
N ALA A 666 14.36 7.22 13.16
CA ALA A 666 14.75 5.85 13.52
C ALA A 666 15.69 5.23 12.47
N TRP A 667 15.45 5.48 11.18
CA TRP A 667 16.37 5.11 10.09
C TRP A 667 17.71 5.84 10.19
N ALA A 668 17.71 7.11 10.57
CA ALA A 668 18.95 7.86 10.80
C ALA A 668 19.77 7.27 11.97
N LEU A 669 19.12 6.90 13.08
CA LEU A 669 19.79 6.19 14.18
C LEU A 669 20.29 4.80 13.80
N ASN A 670 19.58 4.07 12.94
CA ASN A 670 20.10 2.82 12.40
C ASN A 670 21.43 3.05 11.66
N GLY A 671 21.59 4.20 11.01
CA GLY A 671 22.87 4.65 10.46
C GLY A 671 23.99 4.72 11.50
N ASP A 672 23.74 5.34 12.65
CA ASP A 672 24.73 5.43 13.75
C ASP A 672 25.07 4.03 14.31
N PHE A 673 24.07 3.16 14.49
CA PHE A 673 24.28 1.78 14.93
C PHE A 673 25.11 0.98 13.92
N CYS A 674 24.82 1.09 12.62
CA CYS A 674 25.61 0.46 11.56
C CYS A 674 27.05 0.99 11.52
N LEU A 675 27.28 2.31 11.64
CA LEU A 675 28.64 2.87 11.76
C LEU A 675 29.38 2.33 12.97
N SER A 676 28.72 2.31 14.13
CA SER A 676 29.31 1.83 15.39
C SER A 676 29.70 0.35 15.34
N ASN A 677 28.97 -0.45 14.56
CA ASN A 677 29.25 -1.86 14.29
C ASN A 677 30.23 -2.09 13.13
N GLY A 678 30.76 -1.05 12.49
CA GLY A 678 31.72 -1.16 11.39
C GLY A 678 31.13 -1.45 10.01
N ASP A 679 29.84 -1.20 9.79
CA ASP A 679 29.16 -1.32 8.49
C ASP A 679 28.79 0.07 7.93
N PRO A 680 29.74 0.79 7.29
CA PRO A 680 29.47 2.11 6.74
C PRO A 680 28.56 2.09 5.52
N ASN A 681 28.48 0.99 4.76
CA ASN A 681 27.64 0.93 3.57
C ASN A 681 26.15 0.93 3.96
N THR A 682 25.75 0.01 4.85
CA THR A 682 24.37 -0.02 5.37
C THR A 682 24.03 1.26 6.15
N ALA A 683 25.03 1.89 6.79
CA ALA A 683 24.83 3.18 7.45
C ALA A 683 24.48 4.31 6.47
N ILE A 684 25.28 4.46 5.40
CA ILE A 684 25.04 5.45 4.34
C ILE A 684 23.68 5.23 3.68
N GLU A 685 23.33 3.97 3.37
CA GLU A 685 22.01 3.60 2.86
C GLU A 685 20.88 4.02 3.82
N SER A 686 21.06 3.79 5.12
CA SER A 686 20.08 4.14 6.16
C SER A 686 19.90 5.66 6.28
N TYR A 687 20.98 6.44 6.26
CA TYR A 687 20.88 7.90 6.24
C TYR A 687 20.22 8.42 4.96
N PHE A 688 20.57 7.87 3.79
CA PHE A 688 19.93 8.27 2.53
C PHE A 688 18.44 7.91 2.49
N TYR A 689 18.04 6.77 3.07
CA TYR A 689 16.64 6.42 3.26
C TYR A 689 15.91 7.48 4.13
N ALA A 690 16.55 7.92 5.23
CA ALA A 690 16.07 9.01 6.08
C ALA A 690 16.02 10.39 5.40
N LEU A 691 16.51 10.54 4.16
CA LEU A 691 16.40 11.74 3.33
C LEU A 691 15.43 11.61 2.15
N THR A 692 14.80 10.44 1.94
CA THR A 692 13.94 10.18 0.77
C THR A 692 12.73 11.13 0.68
N ASN A 693 12.53 11.75 -0.48
CA ASN A 693 11.26 12.35 -0.85
C ASN A 693 10.41 11.31 -1.62
N ASP A 694 9.40 10.73 -0.98
CA ASP A 694 8.29 10.10 -1.70
C ASP A 694 7.45 11.23 -2.38
N PRO A 695 7.24 11.23 -3.71
CA PRO A 695 6.46 12.27 -4.38
C PRO A 695 4.99 12.41 -3.93
N TYR A 696 4.44 11.39 -3.27
CA TYR A 696 3.05 11.34 -2.80
C TYR A 696 2.92 11.46 -1.28
N MET A 697 3.99 11.26 -0.51
CA MET A 697 3.99 11.61 0.92
C MET A 697 4.67 12.97 1.11
N GLN A 698 3.91 13.91 1.69
CA GLN A 698 4.38 15.20 2.18
C GLN A 698 5.28 15.04 3.43
N ASN A 699 6.31 14.20 3.33
CA ASN A 699 7.05 13.66 4.47
C ASN A 699 8.41 14.36 4.68
N PRO A 700 8.89 14.38 5.95
CA PRO A 700 10.05 15.14 6.35
C PRO A 700 11.32 14.33 6.09
N ARG A 701 12.43 15.04 5.92
CA ARG A 701 13.75 14.43 6.03
C ARG A 701 14.24 14.54 7.47
N SER A 702 15.01 13.55 7.90
CA SER A 702 15.76 13.67 9.14
C SER A 702 16.92 14.66 8.95
N MET A 703 16.88 15.81 9.62
CA MET A 703 18.05 16.72 9.67
C MET A 703 19.25 16.02 10.33
N TYR A 704 18.98 15.11 11.25
CA TYR A 704 20.02 14.31 11.88
C TYR A 704 20.76 13.44 10.85
N ALA A 705 20.05 12.79 9.92
CA ALA A 705 20.68 12.10 8.80
C ALA A 705 21.53 13.03 7.91
N MET A 706 21.08 14.27 7.65
CA MET A 706 21.90 15.26 6.93
C MET A 706 23.21 15.55 7.67
N THR A 707 23.11 15.79 8.98
CA THR A 707 24.26 16.10 9.84
C THR A 707 25.23 14.91 9.90
N ARG A 708 24.72 13.68 10.05
CA ARG A 708 25.53 12.46 10.08
C ARG A 708 26.19 12.14 8.74
N LEU A 709 25.52 12.39 7.60
CA LEU A 709 26.14 12.31 6.28
C LEU A 709 27.24 13.36 6.11
N GLY A 710 27.01 14.60 6.55
CA GLY A 710 28.03 15.66 6.60
C GLY A 710 29.29 15.20 7.35
N ASN A 711 29.12 14.73 8.59
CA ASN A 711 30.23 14.23 9.43
C ASN A 711 30.94 13.03 8.79
N TYR A 712 30.21 12.10 8.18
CA TYR A 712 30.78 10.94 7.50
C TYR A 712 31.63 11.35 6.28
N PHE A 713 31.10 12.22 5.42
CA PHE A 713 31.85 12.67 4.24
C PHE A 713 33.02 13.59 4.58
N GLU A 714 32.94 14.37 5.67
CA GLU A 714 34.07 15.13 6.21
C GLU A 714 35.19 14.19 6.69
N SER A 715 34.84 13.13 7.44
CA SER A 715 35.81 12.13 7.93
C SER A 715 36.50 11.32 6.82
N THR A 716 35.89 11.25 5.64
CA THR A 716 36.43 10.56 4.45
C THR A 716 37.09 11.53 3.44
N SER A 717 37.34 12.78 3.86
CA SER A 717 37.97 13.85 3.07
C SER A 717 37.22 14.22 1.78
N ASN A 718 35.90 14.06 1.77
CA ASN A 718 35.03 14.46 0.66
C ASN A 718 34.28 15.76 1.00
N GLU A 719 35.05 16.85 1.15
CA GLU A 719 34.60 18.16 1.66
C GLU A 719 33.39 18.70 0.88
N THR A 720 33.37 18.59 -0.44
CA THR A 720 32.25 19.08 -1.27
C THR A 720 30.94 18.36 -0.98
N VAL A 721 30.97 17.05 -0.76
CA VAL A 721 29.78 16.27 -0.38
C VAL A 721 29.37 16.59 1.05
N ALA A 722 30.34 16.69 1.97
CA ALA A 722 30.08 17.04 3.37
C ALA A 722 29.35 18.40 3.48
N GLN A 723 29.84 19.40 2.73
CA GLN A 723 29.28 20.73 2.67
C GLN A 723 27.83 20.74 2.13
N GLU A 724 27.51 19.97 1.08
CA GLU A 724 26.12 19.86 0.56
C GLU A 724 25.15 19.38 1.65
N PHE A 725 25.54 18.42 2.49
CA PHE A 725 24.69 17.94 3.58
C PHE A 725 24.65 18.88 4.79
N TYR A 726 25.75 19.56 5.13
CA TYR A 726 25.73 20.60 6.16
C TYR A 726 24.83 21.78 5.77
N GLU A 727 24.83 22.20 4.50
CA GLU A 727 23.93 23.22 3.97
C GLU A 727 22.46 22.82 4.08
N LEU A 728 22.11 21.58 3.68
CA LEU A 728 20.76 21.05 3.86
C LEU A 728 20.32 21.05 5.34
N GLY A 729 21.23 20.67 6.24
CA GLY A 729 20.98 20.72 7.69
C GLY A 729 20.74 22.14 8.20
N ALA A 730 21.60 23.09 7.81
CA ALA A 730 21.49 24.49 8.20
C ALA A 730 20.20 25.14 7.66
N HIS A 731 19.82 24.88 6.41
CA HIS A 731 18.58 25.41 5.82
C HIS A 731 17.33 24.90 6.54
N ASN A 732 17.28 23.61 6.89
CA ASN A 732 16.18 23.07 7.71
C ASN A 732 16.19 23.67 9.13
N CYS A 733 17.37 24.00 9.68
CA CYS A 733 17.49 24.62 11.00
C CYS A 733 16.92 26.05 11.01
N HIS A 734 17.18 26.82 9.95
CA HIS A 734 16.60 28.15 9.74
C HIS A 734 15.09 28.13 9.44
N ALA A 735 14.47 26.95 9.29
CA ALA A 735 13.01 26.81 9.16
C ALA A 735 12.31 26.55 10.51
N LEU A 736 12.99 25.96 11.50
CA LEU A 736 12.41 25.43 12.76
C LEU A 736 12.11 26.47 13.86
N ASP A 737 12.09 27.76 13.48
CA ASP A 737 11.71 28.93 14.31
C ASP A 737 12.15 28.91 15.80
N GLU A 738 11.28 29.34 16.72
CA GLU A 738 11.60 29.52 18.13
C GLU A 738 11.60 28.20 18.93
N GLN A 739 10.73 27.24 18.58
CA GLN A 739 10.59 26.00 19.36
C GLN A 739 11.74 25.01 19.16
N GLY A 740 12.44 25.03 18.01
CA GLY A 740 13.61 24.21 17.77
C GLY A 740 13.31 22.71 17.53
N PHE A 741 14.22 21.83 17.98
CA PHE A 741 14.15 20.41 17.67
C PHE A 741 13.16 19.63 18.55
N LEU A 742 11.98 19.33 18.00
CA LEU A 742 10.98 18.43 18.60
C LEU A 742 11.34 16.93 18.40
N THR A 743 12.62 16.57 18.53
CA THR A 743 13.12 15.19 18.35
C THR A 743 14.03 14.79 19.53
N PRO A 744 14.08 13.51 19.97
CA PRO A 744 14.87 13.09 21.13
C PRO A 744 16.36 12.92 20.79
N LEU A 745 16.72 13.13 19.52
CA LEU A 745 18.05 12.91 18.95
C LEU A 745 19.11 13.85 19.52
N GLU A 746 20.34 13.35 19.49
CA GLU A 746 21.51 13.93 20.16
C GLU A 746 22.43 14.69 19.17
N PHE A 747 22.26 16.01 19.12
CA PHE A 747 23.04 16.88 18.24
C PHE A 747 24.21 17.51 18.99
N THR A 748 25.34 17.71 18.29
CA THR A 748 26.47 18.51 18.79
C THR A 748 26.14 20.00 18.69
N PHE A 749 26.40 20.76 19.76
CA PHE A 749 26.21 22.21 19.79
C PHE A 749 27.50 22.97 20.11
N TYR A 750 27.57 24.21 19.61
CA TYR A 750 28.71 25.08 19.71
C TYR A 750 28.27 26.48 20.14
N HIS A 751 28.95 27.05 21.13
CA HIS A 751 28.84 28.46 21.46
C HIS A 751 29.74 29.27 20.52
N CYS A 752 29.16 30.17 19.75
CA CYS A 752 29.88 31.03 18.82
C CYS A 752 30.30 32.34 19.52
N SER A 753 31.52 32.38 20.03
CA SER A 753 32.07 33.51 20.79
C SER A 753 32.16 34.80 19.96
N THR A 754 32.16 34.70 18.64
CA THR A 754 32.15 35.85 17.71
C THR A 754 30.83 36.62 17.70
N CYS A 755 29.70 35.95 17.96
CA CYS A 755 28.37 36.57 17.89
C CYS A 755 27.49 36.35 19.13
N GLY A 756 27.94 35.53 20.10
CA GLY A 756 27.22 35.23 21.34
C GLY A 756 26.09 34.22 21.20
N GLU A 757 26.02 33.48 20.10
CA GLU A 757 24.89 32.59 19.75
C GLU A 757 25.26 31.11 19.94
N ASP A 758 24.32 30.29 20.40
CA ASP A 758 24.45 28.84 20.46
C ASP A 758 23.88 28.20 19.19
N VAL A 759 24.70 27.40 18.50
CA VAL A 759 24.42 26.89 17.15
C VAL A 759 24.61 25.37 17.04
N CYS A 760 23.80 24.72 16.21
CA CYS A 760 23.96 23.29 15.90
C CYS A 760 25.17 23.04 14.98
N GLU A 761 25.59 21.78 14.92
CA GLU A 761 26.69 21.30 14.06
C GLU A 761 26.58 21.76 12.59
N SER A 762 25.41 21.65 11.95
CA SER A 762 25.24 22.11 10.56
C SER A 762 25.44 23.62 10.42
N CYS A 763 24.88 24.43 11.33
CA CYS A 763 25.06 25.89 11.33
C CYS A 763 26.51 26.30 11.66
N SER A 764 27.23 25.52 12.46
CA SER A 764 28.64 25.76 12.79
C SER A 764 29.56 25.59 11.57
N LYS A 765 29.22 24.66 10.67
CA LYS A 765 29.95 24.36 9.43
C LYS A 765 29.59 25.30 8.26
N VAL A 766 28.40 25.90 8.28
CA VAL A 766 27.90 26.78 7.20
C VAL A 766 27.95 28.25 7.61
N CYS A 767 26.90 28.78 8.25
CA CYS A 767 26.76 30.21 8.53
C CYS A 767 27.77 30.76 9.56
N HIS A 768 28.41 29.88 10.34
CA HIS A 768 29.44 30.23 11.32
C HIS A 768 30.82 29.65 10.95
N SER A 769 31.00 29.22 9.70
CA SER A 769 32.30 28.79 9.20
C SER A 769 33.33 29.91 9.34
N GLY A 770 34.45 29.63 10.01
CA GLY A 770 35.49 30.63 10.33
C GLY A 770 35.21 31.49 11.57
N HIS A 771 34.09 31.32 12.29
CA HIS A 771 33.89 31.95 13.60
C HIS A 771 34.62 31.20 14.73
N ASN A 772 34.81 31.87 15.87
CA ASN A 772 35.39 31.25 17.06
C ASN A 772 34.33 30.44 17.81
N LEU A 773 34.32 29.13 17.56
CA LEU A 773 33.36 28.16 18.07
C LEU A 773 33.94 27.33 19.22
N LYS A 774 33.20 27.25 20.33
CA LYS A 774 33.52 26.37 21.46
C LYS A 774 32.44 25.31 21.60
N ALA A 775 32.79 24.03 21.53
CA ALA A 775 31.84 22.95 21.75
C ALA A 775 31.20 23.06 23.14
N LEU A 776 29.86 23.02 23.17
CA LEU A 776 29.04 22.95 24.40
C LEU A 776 28.80 21.49 24.83
N GLY A 777 28.89 20.56 23.87
CA GLY A 777 28.66 19.13 24.08
C GLY A 777 27.54 18.61 23.18
N ILE A 778 27.03 17.43 23.55
CA ILE A 778 25.91 16.77 22.88
C ILE A 778 24.64 17.05 23.69
N LEU A 779 23.58 17.53 23.03
CA LEU A 779 22.30 17.90 23.67
C LEU A 779 21.13 17.29 22.91
N ARG A 780 20.08 16.89 23.65
CA ARG A 780 18.78 16.48 23.09
C ARG A 780 17.85 17.69 22.97
N GLY A 781 17.16 17.82 21.84
CA GLY A 781 16.05 18.78 21.65
C GLY A 781 16.37 20.27 21.80
N HIS A 782 17.58 20.72 21.47
CA HIS A 782 18.01 22.12 21.70
C HIS A 782 17.69 23.07 20.53
N SER A 783 17.04 24.20 20.81
CA SER A 783 16.71 25.25 19.82
C SER A 783 17.94 26.09 19.45
N CYS A 784 18.52 25.82 18.26
CA CYS A 784 19.59 26.61 17.66
C CYS A 784 19.18 28.08 17.53
N SER A 785 20.01 28.99 18.03
CA SER A 785 19.66 30.42 18.13
C SER A 785 19.54 31.10 16.77
N CYS A 786 20.21 30.57 15.75
CA CYS A 786 20.06 30.99 14.35
C CYS A 786 18.75 30.52 13.72
N GLY A 787 18.21 29.37 14.16
CA GLY A 787 16.89 28.89 13.74
C GLY A 787 15.77 29.88 14.06
N ARG A 788 15.82 30.46 15.27
CA ARG A 788 14.86 31.48 15.75
C ARG A 788 14.80 32.74 14.89
N LYS A 789 15.89 33.06 14.17
CA LYS A 789 15.95 34.23 13.28
C LYS A 789 15.26 33.99 11.94
N GLY A 790 14.98 32.73 11.59
CA GLY A 790 14.31 32.30 10.37
C GLY A 790 15.14 32.47 9.09
N LEU A 791 14.58 32.01 7.97
CA LEU A 791 15.05 32.30 6.61
C LEU A 791 14.72 33.75 6.21
N GLN A 792 15.45 34.73 6.78
CA GLN A 792 15.22 36.15 6.53
C GLN A 792 15.41 36.52 5.05
N GLY A 793 14.44 37.20 4.45
CA GLY A 793 14.51 37.67 3.06
C GLY A 793 14.32 36.58 1.99
N HIS A 794 14.34 35.30 2.38
CA HIS A 794 14.24 34.16 1.47
C HIS A 794 12.93 33.38 1.63
N CYS A 795 12.52 32.68 0.57
CA CYS A 795 11.35 31.82 0.59
C CYS A 795 11.77 30.42 1.04
N SER A 796 10.99 29.72 1.89
CA SER A 796 11.35 28.35 2.27
C SER A 796 11.36 27.37 1.09
N SER A 797 10.57 27.61 0.03
CA SER A 797 10.67 26.83 -1.22
C SER A 797 12.00 27.03 -1.97
N GLU A 798 12.78 28.07 -1.64
CA GLU A 798 14.10 28.31 -2.25
C GLU A 798 15.11 27.24 -1.84
N TYR A 799 15.16 26.91 -0.55
CA TYR A 799 16.16 26.01 0.03
C TYR A 799 15.63 24.63 0.42
N LEU A 800 14.30 24.52 0.63
CA LEU A 800 13.65 23.29 1.09
C LEU A 800 12.79 22.66 -0.02
N GLY A 801 12.48 23.39 -1.09
CA GLY A 801 11.64 22.90 -2.19
C GLY A 801 10.25 22.49 -1.71
N THR A 802 9.88 21.22 -1.91
CA THR A 802 8.66 20.60 -1.36
C THR A 802 8.87 19.82 -0.06
N SER A 803 10.06 19.86 0.57
CA SER A 803 10.28 19.15 1.82
C SER A 803 9.51 19.77 2.98
N CYS A 804 8.60 18.97 3.55
CA CYS A 804 7.83 19.33 4.71
C CYS A 804 8.69 19.29 5.98
N CYS A 805 9.13 20.46 6.43
CA CYS A 805 9.70 20.66 7.76
C CYS A 805 8.65 21.34 8.66
N GLN A 806 8.80 21.23 9.97
CA GLN A 806 8.06 22.10 10.89
C GLN A 806 8.61 23.51 10.74
N GLN A 807 7.74 24.47 10.42
CA GLN A 807 8.07 25.89 10.34
C GLN A 807 6.82 26.73 10.63
N HIS A 808 7.01 27.98 11.03
CA HIS A 808 5.92 28.94 11.13
C HIS A 808 5.31 29.23 9.75
N LEU A 809 4.08 28.73 9.52
CA LEU A 809 3.35 28.86 8.26
C LEU A 809 2.07 29.67 8.43
N TYR A 810 1.63 30.23 7.31
CA TYR A 810 0.49 31.13 7.24
C TYR A 810 -0.42 30.72 6.07
N GLN A 811 -1.70 31.03 6.14
CA GLN A 811 -2.65 30.82 5.04
C GLN A 811 -3.23 32.17 4.60
N CYS A 812 -3.23 32.43 3.29
CA CYS A 812 -3.75 33.68 2.74
C CYS A 812 -5.21 33.52 2.32
N ASN A 813 -6.16 33.96 3.15
CA ASN A 813 -7.60 33.93 2.88
C ASN A 813 -7.95 34.67 1.56
N THR A 814 -7.26 35.77 1.25
CA THR A 814 -7.47 36.52 0.00
C THR A 814 -7.08 35.74 -1.27
N CYS A 815 -6.15 34.77 -1.19
CA CYS A 815 -5.68 34.00 -2.34
C CYS A 815 -6.20 32.56 -2.34
N CYS A 816 -6.50 32.01 -1.17
CA CYS A 816 -6.80 30.60 -0.92
C CYS A 816 -8.00 30.46 0.03
N PHE A 817 -9.06 31.23 -0.22
CA PHE A 817 -10.29 31.26 0.59
C PHE A 817 -10.89 29.87 0.87
N ASN A 818 -10.75 28.93 -0.07
CA ASN A 818 -11.23 27.54 0.05
C ASN A 818 -10.11 26.49 0.08
N ASP A 819 -8.84 26.86 0.22
CA ASP A 819 -7.72 25.93 0.10
C ASP A 819 -6.76 25.99 1.30
N SER A 820 -6.98 25.06 2.21
CA SER A 820 -6.38 24.98 3.56
C SER A 820 -5.07 24.18 3.62
N GLU A 821 -4.50 23.85 2.47
CA GLU A 821 -3.21 23.16 2.35
C GLU A 821 -2.16 24.02 1.64
N LYS A 822 -2.56 25.21 1.18
CA LYS A 822 -1.70 26.22 0.57
C LYS A 822 -1.15 27.18 1.61
N TYR A 823 -0.02 26.79 2.17
CA TYR A 823 0.73 27.57 3.13
C TYR A 823 1.69 28.56 2.47
N ILE A 824 1.99 29.65 3.15
CA ILE A 824 3.02 30.62 2.77
C ILE A 824 3.97 30.81 3.96
N CYS A 825 5.27 30.97 3.72
CA CYS A 825 6.23 31.27 4.78
C CYS A 825 6.11 32.73 5.24
N SER A 826 6.70 33.05 6.40
CA SER A 826 6.76 34.40 6.98
C SER A 826 7.28 35.47 6.00
N THR A 827 8.33 35.15 5.23
CA THR A 827 8.85 36.06 4.18
C THR A 827 7.81 36.32 3.10
N CYS A 828 7.12 35.29 2.60
CA CYS A 828 6.07 35.43 1.60
C CYS A 828 4.82 36.17 2.11
N LYS A 829 4.45 36.00 3.39
CA LYS A 829 3.43 36.83 4.06
C LYS A 829 3.78 38.32 3.92
N ASN A 830 4.99 38.69 4.32
CA ASN A 830 5.40 40.09 4.42
C ASN A 830 5.71 40.77 3.08
N THR A 831 6.01 40.00 2.02
CA THR A 831 6.46 40.52 0.71
C THR A 831 5.42 40.33 -0.41
N CYS A 832 5.03 39.07 -0.63
CA CYS A 832 4.11 38.67 -1.67
C CYS A 832 2.66 38.98 -1.28
N HIS A 833 2.27 38.61 -0.07
CA HIS A 833 0.89 38.73 0.45
C HIS A 833 0.71 39.96 1.36
N SER A 834 1.58 40.97 1.20
CA SER A 834 1.46 42.23 1.93
C SER A 834 0.15 42.94 1.57
N GLY A 835 -0.68 43.22 2.59
CA GLY A 835 -2.02 43.80 2.42
C GLY A 835 -3.13 42.80 2.13
N HIS A 836 -2.85 41.48 2.10
CA HIS A 836 -3.89 40.45 2.08
C HIS A 836 -4.34 40.07 3.50
N GLU A 837 -5.54 39.51 3.59
CA GLU A 837 -6.01 38.82 4.79
C GLU A 837 -5.24 37.48 4.90
N VAL A 838 -4.40 37.38 5.93
CA VAL A 838 -3.54 36.23 6.19
C VAL A 838 -3.75 35.76 7.62
N VAL A 839 -4.05 34.47 7.77
CA VAL A 839 -4.17 33.78 9.06
C VAL A 839 -2.83 33.16 9.41
N ASP A 840 -2.44 33.28 10.67
CA ASP A 840 -1.33 32.57 11.26
C ASP A 840 -1.74 31.12 11.53
N CYS A 841 -1.03 30.15 10.97
CA CYS A 841 -1.32 28.73 11.17
C CYS A 841 -0.46 28.09 12.28
N GLY A 842 0.43 28.86 12.90
CA GLY A 842 1.42 28.38 13.87
C GLY A 842 2.49 27.50 13.25
N LEU A 843 3.09 26.66 14.08
CA LEU A 843 4.06 25.66 13.69
C LEU A 843 3.37 24.53 12.92
N VAL A 844 3.53 24.54 11.59
CA VAL A 844 2.95 23.51 10.72
C VAL A 844 4.07 22.79 9.98
N LYS A 845 3.97 21.46 9.94
CA LYS A 845 4.81 20.61 9.11
C LYS A 845 4.39 20.78 7.65
N GLY A 846 5.18 21.50 6.85
CA GLY A 846 4.84 21.85 5.47
C GLY A 846 5.94 22.65 4.77
N PHE A 847 5.58 23.29 3.66
CA PHE A 847 6.45 24.16 2.86
C PHE A 847 5.65 25.33 2.27
N CYS A 848 6.32 26.40 1.85
CA CYS A 848 5.67 27.54 1.21
C CYS A 848 5.23 27.22 -0.24
N SER A 849 3.94 27.36 -0.54
CA SER A 849 3.34 27.05 -1.85
C SER A 849 3.49 28.16 -2.90
N CYS A 850 3.79 29.42 -2.52
CA CYS A 850 3.91 30.56 -3.46
C CYS A 850 4.89 30.30 -4.63
N GLY A 851 5.90 29.45 -4.40
CA GLY A 851 6.94 29.09 -5.37
C GLY A 851 6.90 27.62 -5.79
N VAL A 852 5.72 26.98 -5.82
CA VAL A 852 5.59 25.53 -6.08
C VAL A 852 4.67 25.21 -7.27
N LYS A 853 4.11 26.25 -7.93
CA LYS A 853 2.81 26.24 -8.62
C LYS A 853 1.67 26.15 -7.58
N ASN A 854 0.45 26.50 -7.99
CA ASN A 854 -0.78 26.42 -7.19
C ASN A 854 -0.99 27.53 -6.12
N LEU A 855 -1.07 28.79 -6.55
CA LEU A 855 -2.12 29.66 -6.02
C LEU A 855 -3.24 29.74 -7.10
N PRO A 856 -4.54 29.84 -6.75
CA PRO A 856 -5.66 29.83 -7.71
C PRO A 856 -5.65 30.95 -8.77
N HIS A 857 -4.85 31.99 -8.56
CA HIS A 857 -4.66 33.10 -9.48
C HIS A 857 -3.23 33.09 -10.02
N ASN A 858 -2.95 33.81 -11.12
CA ASN A 858 -1.62 33.93 -11.77
C ASN A 858 -0.59 34.72 -10.92
N PHE A 859 -0.50 34.38 -9.64
CA PHE A 859 0.31 35.02 -8.63
C PHE A 859 1.72 34.42 -8.65
N LYS A 860 2.73 35.22 -9.02
CA LYS A 860 4.14 34.83 -8.93
C LYS A 860 4.74 35.35 -7.63
N CYS A 861 5.51 34.51 -6.95
CA CYS A 861 6.25 34.89 -5.76
C CYS A 861 7.33 35.94 -6.12
N LYS A 862 7.26 37.14 -5.52
CA LYS A 862 8.26 38.21 -5.72
C LYS A 862 9.65 37.86 -5.17
N VAL A 863 9.73 36.92 -4.23
CA VAL A 863 10.98 36.41 -3.65
C VAL A 863 11.65 35.36 -4.55
N LEU A 864 10.87 34.69 -5.39
CA LEU A 864 11.31 33.56 -6.22
C LEU A 864 11.10 33.85 -7.70
N ASP A 865 12.08 34.50 -8.32
CA ASP A 865 12.16 34.59 -9.78
C ASP A 865 12.76 33.29 -10.35
N TYR A 866 11.90 32.41 -10.86
CA TYR A 866 12.28 31.12 -11.45
C TYR A 866 11.27 30.67 -12.52
N ASN A 867 11.72 29.86 -13.48
CA ASN A 867 10.91 29.47 -14.64
C ASN A 867 9.98 28.28 -14.34
N HIS A 868 8.65 28.49 -14.50
CA HIS A 868 7.63 27.44 -14.32
C HIS A 868 7.42 26.53 -15.54
N ASN A 869 8.02 26.84 -16.69
CA ASN A 869 7.72 26.26 -18.00
C ASN A 869 8.49 24.95 -18.31
N SER A 870 8.67 24.08 -17.32
CA SER A 870 8.96 22.67 -17.57
C SER A 870 7.72 22.01 -18.19
N GLN A 871 7.75 21.65 -19.48
CA GLN A 871 6.72 20.76 -20.02
C GLN A 871 6.79 19.41 -19.30
N PRO A 872 5.66 18.76 -18.95
CA PRO A 872 5.68 17.58 -18.08
C PRO A 872 6.63 16.46 -18.53
N HIS A 873 6.82 16.31 -19.84
CA HIS A 873 7.60 15.24 -20.47
C HIS A 873 8.89 15.74 -21.17
N GLN A 874 9.38 16.94 -20.84
CA GLN A 874 10.64 17.45 -21.36
C GLN A 874 11.59 17.82 -20.23
N CYS A 875 12.82 17.30 -20.32
CA CYS A 875 13.92 17.75 -19.48
C CYS A 875 14.25 19.22 -19.80
N SER A 876 14.41 20.02 -18.75
CA SER A 876 14.80 21.44 -18.82
C SER A 876 15.95 21.76 -19.79
N CYS A 877 16.97 20.90 -19.89
CA CYS A 877 18.11 21.08 -20.81
C CYS A 877 17.71 21.02 -22.29
N LEU A 878 16.58 20.40 -22.63
CA LEU A 878 16.02 20.38 -23.99
C LEU A 878 15.16 21.61 -24.27
N THR A 879 14.52 22.17 -23.25
CA THR A 879 13.64 23.34 -23.38
C THR A 879 14.41 24.66 -23.43
N TYR A 880 15.59 24.73 -22.78
CA TYR A 880 16.34 25.98 -22.59
C TYR A 880 17.84 25.93 -22.97
N GLY A 881 18.36 24.78 -23.41
CA GLY A 881 19.78 24.62 -23.72
C GLY A 881 20.65 24.42 -22.46
N SER A 882 21.95 24.72 -22.59
CA SER A 882 22.95 24.55 -21.52
C SER A 882 23.03 25.71 -20.53
N ASP A 883 22.22 26.75 -20.71
CA ASP A 883 22.21 27.92 -19.82
C ASP A 883 21.64 27.55 -18.45
N GLN A 884 22.28 28.04 -17.38
CA GLN A 884 21.92 27.72 -15.99
C GLN A 884 20.57 28.34 -15.61
N GLN A 885 19.48 27.61 -15.86
CA GLN A 885 18.13 28.03 -15.48
C GLN A 885 17.85 27.80 -13.99
N ARG A 886 17.31 28.83 -13.33
CA ARG A 886 16.79 28.72 -11.96
C ARG A 886 15.44 28.01 -11.98
N GLN A 887 15.38 26.83 -11.36
CA GLN A 887 14.19 25.96 -11.27
C GLN A 887 14.33 25.00 -10.08
N ARG A 888 13.36 24.12 -9.88
CA ARG A 888 13.50 23.04 -8.89
C ARG A 888 14.45 21.94 -9.35
N TRP A 889 15.35 21.59 -8.44
CA TRP A 889 16.36 20.56 -8.62
C TRP A 889 16.28 19.52 -7.52
N PHE A 890 16.63 18.30 -7.87
CA PHE A 890 16.69 17.17 -6.95
C PHE A 890 18.07 16.52 -7.06
N LYS A 891 18.47 15.78 -6.05
CA LYS A 891 19.64 14.91 -6.07
C LYS A 891 19.17 13.46 -6.06
N CYS A 892 20.01 12.54 -6.50
CA CYS A 892 19.72 11.11 -6.50
C CYS A 892 20.87 10.35 -5.87
N ALA A 893 20.63 9.72 -4.70
CA ALA A 893 21.63 8.90 -4.02
C ALA A 893 21.92 7.61 -4.80
N THR A 894 20.88 6.97 -5.33
CA THR A 894 21.00 5.73 -6.14
C THR A 894 21.82 5.91 -7.42
N CYS A 895 21.87 7.13 -7.98
CA CYS A 895 22.70 7.45 -9.14
C CYS A 895 24.01 8.15 -8.78
N SER A 896 24.33 8.30 -7.48
CA SER A 896 25.49 9.06 -6.99
C SER A 896 25.60 10.48 -7.56
N LEU A 897 24.48 11.19 -7.65
CA LEU A 897 24.39 12.57 -8.17
C LEU A 897 24.47 13.65 -7.07
N TYR A 898 24.90 13.28 -5.86
CA TYR A 898 25.15 14.18 -4.73
C TYR A 898 26.58 14.75 -4.74
N GLY A 899 26.80 15.90 -4.11
CA GLY A 899 28.10 16.60 -4.07
C GLY A 899 28.45 17.44 -5.30
N CYS A 900 27.65 17.39 -6.36
CA CYS A 900 27.89 18.17 -7.58
C CYS A 900 27.12 19.48 -7.54
N THR A 901 27.76 20.60 -7.16
CA THR A 901 27.07 21.91 -7.02
C THR A 901 26.42 22.42 -8.31
N SER A 902 26.96 22.07 -9.49
CA SER A 902 26.45 22.51 -10.80
C SER A 902 25.45 21.55 -11.46
N SER A 903 25.18 20.37 -10.87
CA SER A 903 24.30 19.37 -11.48
C SER A 903 23.32 18.71 -10.50
N GLY A 904 22.16 18.34 -11.05
CA GLY A 904 21.08 17.67 -10.33
C GLY A 904 20.10 16.99 -11.29
N VAL A 905 18.95 16.56 -10.79
CA VAL A 905 17.87 15.96 -11.58
C VAL A 905 16.72 16.97 -11.62
N CYS A 906 16.24 17.34 -12.81
CA CYS A 906 15.10 18.26 -12.92
C CYS A 906 13.77 17.55 -12.60
N GLU A 907 12.73 18.30 -12.22
CA GLU A 907 11.39 17.80 -11.84
C GLU A 907 10.82 16.77 -12.85
N SER A 908 10.96 17.01 -14.17
CA SER A 908 10.50 16.05 -15.19
C SER A 908 11.29 14.73 -15.15
N CYS A 909 12.62 14.79 -15.00
CA CYS A 909 13.46 13.59 -14.88
C CYS A 909 13.20 12.82 -13.57
N VAL A 910 12.88 13.49 -12.46
CA VAL A 910 12.49 12.81 -11.23
C VAL A 910 11.22 12.00 -11.44
N ASN A 911 10.18 12.63 -11.98
CA ASN A 911 8.86 12.01 -12.14
C ASN A 911 8.80 10.88 -13.19
N HIS A 912 9.89 10.61 -13.92
CA HIS A 912 9.94 9.63 -15.01
C HIS A 912 11.16 8.70 -14.98
N CYS A 913 12.38 9.23 -14.93
CA CYS A 913 13.62 8.41 -14.91
C CYS A 913 14.04 7.98 -13.49
N HIS A 914 13.59 8.68 -12.45
CA HIS A 914 13.93 8.38 -11.05
C HIS A 914 12.69 8.14 -10.18
N SER A 915 11.54 7.82 -10.78
CA SER A 915 10.27 7.64 -10.06
C SER A 915 10.05 6.23 -9.53
N GLN A 916 10.96 5.29 -9.79
CA GLN A 916 10.92 3.91 -9.29
C GLN A 916 12.30 3.50 -8.76
N GLY A 917 12.35 3.01 -7.51
CA GLY A 917 13.54 2.43 -6.90
C GLY A 917 14.73 3.38 -6.66
N HIS A 918 14.61 4.67 -6.98
CA HIS A 918 15.66 5.66 -6.78
C HIS A 918 15.40 6.50 -5.52
N ILE A 919 16.40 6.59 -4.66
CA ILE A 919 16.40 7.53 -3.52
C ILE A 919 16.71 8.92 -4.07
N VAL A 920 15.69 9.79 -4.06
CA VAL A 920 15.79 11.18 -4.52
C VAL A 920 15.41 12.17 -3.43
N TYR A 921 16.00 13.36 -3.47
CA TYR A 921 15.72 14.44 -2.53
C TYR A 921 15.77 15.82 -3.22
N ASP A 922 14.67 16.59 -3.11
CA ASP A 922 14.54 18.00 -3.55
C ASP A 922 15.55 18.91 -2.83
N VAL A 923 16.32 19.69 -3.57
CA VAL A 923 17.30 20.66 -3.05
C VAL A 923 16.88 22.10 -3.31
N GLY A 924 15.59 22.33 -3.56
CA GLY A 924 14.99 23.65 -3.69
C GLY A 924 15.09 24.26 -5.08
N VAL A 925 14.88 25.58 -5.13
CA VAL A 925 14.87 26.39 -6.36
C VAL A 925 16.22 27.07 -6.54
N GLN A 926 17.07 26.46 -7.37
CA GLN A 926 18.44 26.93 -7.64
C GLN A 926 18.79 26.84 -9.12
N SER A 927 19.97 27.33 -9.50
CA SER A 927 20.51 27.22 -10.86
C SER A 927 21.33 25.94 -11.01
N GLY A 928 21.27 25.29 -12.17
CA GLY A 928 22.02 24.05 -12.40
C GLY A 928 21.80 23.45 -13.79
N VAL A 929 22.34 22.24 -14.00
CA VAL A 929 22.18 21.44 -15.23
C VAL A 929 21.70 20.03 -14.90
N CYS A 930 20.82 19.46 -15.72
CA CYS A 930 20.29 18.11 -15.49
C CYS A 930 21.34 17.04 -15.79
N GLY A 931 21.71 16.23 -14.80
CA GLY A 931 22.67 15.12 -14.90
C GLY A 931 22.17 13.94 -15.74
N CYS A 932 20.89 13.90 -16.12
CA CYS A 932 20.31 12.86 -16.98
C CYS A 932 20.68 13.01 -18.48
N ILE A 933 21.83 13.62 -18.78
CA ILE A 933 22.35 13.85 -20.14
C ILE A 933 23.27 12.69 -20.54
N ASN A 934 22.99 12.09 -21.69
CA ASN A 934 23.81 11.10 -22.36
C ASN A 934 24.15 11.60 -23.77
N ASN A 935 25.44 11.77 -24.09
CA ASN A 935 25.91 12.33 -25.38
C ASN A 935 25.21 13.64 -25.80
N GLY A 936 24.97 14.56 -24.86
CA GLY A 936 24.30 15.84 -25.13
C GLY A 936 22.77 15.77 -25.29
N THR A 937 22.13 14.61 -25.09
CA THR A 937 20.66 14.45 -25.16
C THR A 937 20.13 13.83 -23.87
N CYS A 938 18.87 14.12 -23.51
CA CYS A 938 18.30 13.60 -22.26
C CYS A 938 17.85 12.14 -22.39
N ILE A 939 18.03 11.35 -21.33
CA ILE A 939 17.56 9.94 -21.25
C ILE A 939 16.04 9.82 -21.52
N LEU A 940 15.22 10.78 -21.06
CA LEU A 940 13.76 10.84 -21.34
C LEU A 940 13.36 10.87 -22.82
N THR A 941 14.30 11.19 -23.72
CA THR A 941 14.05 11.35 -25.16
C THR A 941 14.76 10.29 -26.02
N GLN A 942 15.29 9.22 -25.40
CA GLN A 942 15.99 8.11 -26.07
C GLN A 942 15.22 6.78 -25.97
#